data_AF-A0A2N2Y0C1-F1
#
_entry.id   AF-A0A2N2Y0C1-F1
#
_cell.length_a   1.000
_cell.length_b   1.000
_cell.length_c   1.000
_cell.angle_alpha   90.00
_cell.angle_beta   90.00
_cell.angle_gamma   90.00
#
_symmetry.space_group_name_H-M   'P 1'
#
loop_
_entity.id
_entity.type
_entity.pdbx_description
1 polymer ?
#
loop_
_entity_poly.entity_id
_entity_poly.type
_entity_poly.pdbx_seq_one_letter_code
_entity_poly.pdbx_strand_id
1 'polypeptide(L)'
;MIFFPRGIFFVITLLCLLSEIVFPFQARAQVYNFTVDKPVLACSFSPDGKYLAGLSADKVIRLWEVESGKFITQLSEETGDGDVAICFSPDGKYIASGNWDKSIKIWDISKRKVVKRLLGHKQAVRSLSYSPDGNFLASAGWDNEIKIWYAPTGVNLKNFKGHTQCIRSIMFSSDGKHLVSGGYDLNLKVWNVASGTEVFSVKAHKFPIETVAYHPNCQWVASAGLDNEIKLWSAIDGSLIRTFSGHKEGVYSIQFSPDGIYLASAGNDNNIIIWNVSNGSIVKELSGHNQGVRTLDFVFNGKYLASGGVDRALKIWNVSELNIKPYNSIKFNTNNINIISTRWTKPLVTDLMVFEKLQTITVSTDETSLNKFQLFINGNECKSFNGSDSISLMPKAVKKYPGNLELTYEIEISPGDNEIQFFADNIEKGIYTVSPTVNINFYPINEQKTKSRLMVLIISPENYADKKWSYKPDDTEKFKGILKTQEGKTFSTVEIKELSKSDEVSKDKVFSEILEFVNSSQQNDFVILSLTGFFLTNAEGKIVYLPPYTTSKNINDQAFLLESLCKSLYRIPGFGGIICDVSRKPKLIPDGYLPVTGKDVFLVLQSCLTNKKQTVILTMDNPEPLNMFDQLANSFHINNDQDGNKAIDFKEVSLFIRNFTSSQFYFRGNLFPLYIHN
;
A
#
# COMPACT_ATOMS: atom_id res chain seq x y z
N MET A 1 1.71 -81.14 36.04
CA MET A 1 0.24 -81.20 36.11
C MET A 1 -0.25 -80.01 36.91
N ILE A 2 -0.70 -78.93 36.25
CA ILE A 2 -1.71 -78.03 36.80
C ILE A 2 -2.70 -77.83 35.66
N PHE A 3 -3.81 -78.54 35.74
CA PHE A 3 -4.92 -78.47 34.80
C PHE A 3 -5.61 -77.12 34.98
N PHE A 4 -5.49 -76.21 34.00
CA PHE A 4 -6.47 -75.14 33.87
C PHE A 4 -7.76 -75.73 33.27
N PRO A 5 -8.94 -75.50 33.85
CA PRO A 5 -10.18 -76.01 33.29
C PRO A 5 -10.45 -75.32 31.95
N ARG A 6 -10.68 -76.12 30.89
CA ARG A 6 -11.02 -75.65 29.54
C ARG A 6 -12.21 -74.67 29.49
N GLY A 7 -13.03 -74.60 30.54
CA GLY A 7 -14.11 -73.64 30.69
C GLY A 7 -13.66 -72.19 30.90
N ILE A 8 -12.54 -71.94 31.59
CA ILE A 8 -12.08 -70.56 31.89
C ILE A 8 -11.52 -69.88 30.64
N PHE A 9 -10.79 -70.64 29.81
CA PHE A 9 -10.26 -70.10 28.55
C PHE A 9 -11.39 -69.76 27.58
N PHE A 10 -12.44 -70.59 27.53
CA PHE A 10 -13.63 -70.36 26.71
C PHE A 10 -14.47 -69.19 27.24
N VAL A 11 -14.58 -69.02 28.57
CA VAL A 11 -15.26 -67.87 29.18
C VAL A 11 -14.49 -66.58 28.96
N ILE A 12 -13.15 -66.59 28.99
CA ILE A 12 -12.32 -65.40 28.68
C ILE A 12 -12.41 -65.06 27.19
N THR A 13 -12.34 -66.05 26.28
CA THR A 13 -12.51 -65.77 24.84
C THR A 13 -13.93 -65.34 24.50
N LEU A 14 -14.95 -65.91 25.14
CA LEU A 14 -16.34 -65.48 24.99
C LEU A 14 -16.58 -64.10 25.63
N LEU A 15 -15.93 -63.75 26.74
CA LEU A 15 -15.95 -62.40 27.32
C LEU A 15 -15.20 -61.39 26.44
N CYS A 16 -14.11 -61.79 25.77
CA CYS A 16 -13.43 -60.95 24.80
C CYS A 16 -14.29 -60.74 23.52
N LEU A 17 -14.91 -61.81 23.01
CA LEU A 17 -15.85 -61.75 21.88
C LEU A 17 -17.15 -61.00 22.23
N LEU A 18 -17.67 -61.14 23.45
CA LEU A 18 -18.81 -60.38 23.95
C LEU A 18 -18.43 -58.93 24.29
N SER A 19 -17.19 -58.64 24.69
CA SER A 19 -16.73 -57.25 24.86
C SER A 19 -16.66 -56.49 23.54
N GLU A 20 -16.49 -57.18 22.41
CA GLU A 20 -16.61 -56.57 21.08
C GLU A 20 -18.08 -56.41 20.61
N ILE A 21 -19.03 -57.12 21.24
CA ILE A 21 -20.45 -57.14 20.81
C ILE A 21 -21.37 -56.35 21.77
N VAL A 22 -20.98 -56.19 23.04
CA VAL A 22 -21.83 -55.61 24.12
C VAL A 22 -21.43 -54.17 24.49
N PHE A 23 -20.26 -53.69 24.08
CA PHE A 23 -20.02 -52.25 24.01
C PHE A 23 -20.54 -51.77 22.65
N PRO A 24 -21.60 -50.94 22.59
CA PRO A 24 -21.86 -50.23 21.35
C PRO A 24 -20.58 -49.44 21.08
N PHE A 25 -19.96 -49.74 19.94
CA PHE A 25 -18.86 -49.01 19.34
C PHE A 25 -19.09 -47.52 19.63
N GLN A 26 -18.41 -46.97 20.63
CA GLN A 26 -18.31 -45.53 20.81
C GLN A 26 -17.52 -45.12 19.58
N ALA A 27 -18.24 -44.83 18.49
CA ALA A 27 -17.66 -44.39 17.24
C ALA A 27 -16.66 -43.33 17.62
N ARG A 28 -15.36 -43.60 17.41
CA ARG A 28 -14.29 -42.68 17.82
C ARG A 28 -14.66 -41.33 17.20
N ALA A 29 -15.11 -40.41 18.03
CA ALA A 29 -15.50 -39.07 17.58
C ALA A 29 -14.29 -38.39 16.92
N GLN A 30 -13.08 -38.80 17.28
CA GLN A 30 -11.83 -38.36 16.68
C GLN A 30 -11.61 -39.00 15.29
N VAL A 31 -11.54 -38.16 14.26
CA VAL A 31 -11.24 -38.54 12.86
C VAL A 31 -9.74 -38.58 12.61
N TYR A 32 -9.02 -37.53 13.01
CA TYR A 32 -7.58 -37.40 12.78
C TYR A 32 -6.83 -37.00 14.05
N ASN A 33 -5.57 -37.44 14.14
CA ASN A 33 -4.61 -37.07 15.18
C ASN A 33 -3.28 -36.74 14.54
N PHE A 34 -2.94 -35.45 14.47
CA PHE A 34 -1.66 -34.98 13.97
C PHE A 34 -0.75 -34.71 15.17
N THR A 35 0.31 -35.50 15.30
CA THR A 35 1.33 -35.29 16.33
C THR A 35 2.44 -34.41 15.78
N VAL A 36 2.83 -33.40 16.55
CA VAL A 36 3.92 -32.47 16.24
C VAL A 36 4.98 -32.48 17.35
N ASP A 37 6.13 -31.86 17.11
CA ASP A 37 7.27 -31.95 18.03
C ASP A 37 7.10 -31.14 19.32
N LYS A 38 6.25 -30.10 19.28
CA LYS A 38 6.01 -29.16 20.38
C LYS A 38 4.51 -28.95 20.62
N PRO A 39 4.10 -28.48 21.82
CA PRO A 39 2.72 -28.14 22.13
C PRO A 39 2.03 -27.31 21.04
N VAL A 40 0.78 -27.63 20.74
CA VAL A 40 -0.06 -26.84 19.82
C VAL A 40 -0.67 -25.68 20.59
N LEU A 41 -0.40 -24.46 20.16
CA LEU A 41 -0.79 -23.23 20.84
C LEU A 41 -2.09 -22.64 20.30
N ALA A 42 -2.30 -22.76 18.98
CA ALA A 42 -3.48 -22.24 18.30
C ALA A 42 -3.78 -23.09 17.06
N CYS A 43 -5.05 -23.20 16.70
CA CYS A 43 -5.49 -23.82 15.46
C CYS A 43 -6.58 -22.98 14.80
N SER A 44 -6.71 -23.10 13.49
CA SER A 44 -7.76 -22.43 12.75
C SER A 44 -8.07 -23.19 11.46
N PHE A 45 -9.34 -23.41 11.14
CA PHE A 45 -9.81 -23.91 9.86
C PHE A 45 -9.81 -22.80 8.81
N SER A 46 -9.58 -23.18 7.55
CA SER A 46 -9.87 -22.30 6.44
C SER A 46 -11.39 -22.05 6.34
N PRO A 47 -11.83 -20.89 5.82
CA PRO A 47 -13.25 -20.55 5.74
C PRO A 47 -14.08 -21.54 4.90
N ASP A 48 -13.46 -22.19 3.91
CA ASP A 48 -14.08 -23.24 3.10
C ASP A 48 -14.05 -24.63 3.77
N GLY A 49 -13.40 -24.75 4.92
CA GLY A 49 -13.26 -25.97 5.72
C GLY A 49 -12.34 -27.03 5.13
N LYS A 50 -11.60 -26.72 4.06
CA LYS A 50 -10.71 -27.68 3.40
C LYS A 50 -9.37 -27.87 4.08
N TYR A 51 -8.89 -26.83 4.77
CA TYR A 51 -7.58 -26.85 5.41
C TYR A 51 -7.70 -26.56 6.90
N LEU A 52 -6.82 -27.16 7.69
CA LEU A 52 -6.61 -26.85 9.09
C LEU A 52 -5.18 -26.36 9.27
N ALA A 53 -5.01 -25.17 9.84
CA ALA A 53 -3.73 -24.67 10.29
C ALA A 53 -3.55 -24.95 11.79
N GLY A 54 -2.37 -25.43 12.17
CA GLY A 54 -1.96 -25.59 13.56
C GLY A 54 -0.63 -24.87 13.79
N LEU A 55 -0.62 -23.97 14.76
CA LEU A 55 0.58 -23.30 15.25
C LEU A 55 1.09 -24.04 16.49
N SER A 56 2.34 -24.48 16.44
CA SER A 56 3.02 -25.11 17.58
C SER A 56 4.09 -24.22 18.18
N ALA A 57 4.50 -24.53 19.41
CA ALA A 57 5.50 -23.76 20.16
C ALA A 57 6.93 -23.84 19.57
N ASP A 58 7.15 -24.64 18.52
CA ASP A 58 8.34 -24.58 17.66
C ASP A 58 8.31 -23.41 16.66
N LYS A 59 7.29 -22.53 16.75
CA LYS A 59 7.10 -21.35 15.90
C LYS A 59 6.72 -21.66 14.45
N VAL A 60 6.23 -22.87 14.19
CA VAL A 60 5.85 -23.32 12.85
C VAL A 60 4.34 -23.43 12.74
N ILE A 61 3.77 -22.84 11.68
CA ILE A 61 2.38 -23.04 11.30
C ILE A 61 2.34 -24.17 10.26
N ARG A 62 1.70 -25.28 10.59
CA ARG A 62 1.54 -26.42 9.69
C ARG A 62 0.11 -26.47 9.15
N LEU A 63 -0.04 -26.82 7.87
CA LEU A 63 -1.33 -26.92 7.20
C LEU A 63 -1.58 -28.36 6.77
N TRP A 64 -2.78 -28.85 7.09
CA TRP A 64 -3.28 -30.17 6.68
C TRP A 64 -4.58 -30.01 5.89
N GLU A 65 -4.79 -30.89 4.92
CA GLU A 65 -6.08 -31.04 4.25
C GLU A 65 -7.02 -31.87 5.14
N VAL A 66 -8.23 -31.36 5.35
CA VAL A 66 -9.19 -31.89 6.34
C VAL A 66 -9.79 -33.21 5.88
N GLU A 67 -10.13 -33.35 4.60
CA GLU A 67 -10.77 -34.57 4.09
C GLU A 67 -9.81 -35.76 4.07
N SER A 68 -8.57 -35.54 3.63
CA SER A 68 -7.57 -36.60 3.45
C SER A 68 -6.66 -36.81 4.67
N GLY A 69 -6.58 -35.83 5.57
CA GLY A 69 -5.60 -35.79 6.65
C GLY A 69 -4.16 -35.54 6.17
N LYS A 70 -3.96 -35.21 4.89
CA LYS A 70 -2.63 -35.07 4.29
C LYS A 70 -1.98 -33.76 4.73
N PHE A 71 -0.71 -33.83 5.12
CA PHE A 71 0.13 -32.65 5.33
C PHE A 71 0.37 -31.93 3.98
N ILE A 72 0.10 -30.62 3.94
CA ILE A 72 0.20 -29.79 2.74
C ILE A 72 1.48 -28.98 2.71
N THR A 73 1.71 -28.19 3.76
CA THR A 73 2.89 -27.32 3.86
C THR A 73 3.09 -26.86 5.29
N GLN A 74 4.25 -26.26 5.55
CA GLN A 74 4.52 -25.46 6.73
C GLN A 74 4.90 -24.03 6.35
N LEU A 75 4.65 -23.11 7.27
CA LEU A 75 5.01 -21.70 7.20
C LEU A 75 5.89 -21.41 8.43
N SER A 76 7.10 -20.97 8.18
CA SER A 76 8.09 -20.67 9.21
C SER A 76 9.08 -19.65 8.69
N GLU A 77 9.79 -19.01 9.60
CA GLU A 77 10.86 -18.07 9.30
C GLU A 77 12.03 -18.31 10.26
N GLU A 78 13.27 -18.18 9.78
CA GLU A 78 14.47 -18.44 10.58
C GLU A 78 14.68 -17.41 11.70
N THR A 79 14.19 -16.18 11.50
CA THR A 79 14.35 -15.07 12.43
C THR A 79 12.99 -14.63 13.02
N GLY A 80 12.90 -14.63 14.34
CA GLY A 80 11.72 -14.13 15.06
C GLY A 80 11.48 -14.80 16.40
N ASP A 81 10.80 -14.08 17.29
CA ASP A 81 10.24 -14.66 18.50
C ASP A 81 9.01 -15.51 18.16
N GLY A 82 8.53 -16.31 19.11
CA GLY A 82 7.49 -17.31 18.81
C GLY A 82 6.13 -16.69 18.49
N ASP A 83 5.43 -17.23 17.50
CA ASP A 83 4.01 -16.94 17.29
C ASP A 83 3.19 -17.61 18.41
N VAL A 84 2.08 -16.97 18.80
CA VAL A 84 1.23 -17.43 19.91
C VAL A 84 -0.26 -17.50 19.56
N ALA A 85 -0.66 -16.92 18.44
CA ALA A 85 -2.02 -16.97 17.91
C ALA A 85 -1.99 -16.95 16.38
N ILE A 86 -2.98 -17.58 15.76
CA ILE A 86 -3.21 -17.54 14.31
C ILE A 86 -4.70 -17.35 14.01
N CYS A 87 -5.00 -16.77 12.85
CA CYS A 87 -6.34 -16.81 12.27
C CYS A 87 -6.25 -16.79 10.73
N PHE A 88 -7.13 -17.55 10.07
CA PHE A 88 -7.31 -17.47 8.63
C PHE A 88 -7.97 -16.16 8.21
N SER A 89 -7.56 -15.62 7.06
CA SER A 89 -8.33 -14.58 6.39
C SER A 89 -9.66 -15.15 5.88
N PRO A 90 -10.73 -14.35 5.88
CA PRO A 90 -12.05 -14.70 5.32
C PRO A 90 -12.06 -15.23 3.89
N ASP A 91 -11.11 -14.82 3.05
CA ASP A 91 -10.96 -15.32 1.69
C ASP A 91 -10.11 -16.60 1.58
N GLY A 92 -9.57 -17.09 2.70
CA GLY A 92 -8.76 -18.30 2.81
C GLY A 92 -7.36 -18.20 2.19
N LYS A 93 -6.92 -17.02 1.73
CA LYS A 93 -5.62 -16.84 1.05
C LYS A 93 -4.47 -16.57 2.00
N TYR A 94 -4.76 -16.01 3.16
CA TYR A 94 -3.77 -15.56 4.13
C TYR A 94 -4.00 -16.17 5.51
N ILE A 95 -2.92 -16.25 6.28
CA ILE A 95 -2.97 -16.49 7.73
C ILE A 95 -2.33 -15.27 8.40
N ALA A 96 -2.97 -14.72 9.43
CA ALA A 96 -2.33 -13.74 10.31
C ALA A 96 -1.79 -14.46 11.55
N SER A 97 -0.57 -14.15 11.99
CA SER A 97 0.00 -14.63 13.25
C SER A 97 0.41 -13.48 14.17
N GLY A 98 0.07 -13.63 15.46
CA GLY A 98 0.45 -12.69 16.52
C GLY A 98 1.68 -13.21 17.26
N ASN A 99 2.66 -12.34 17.49
CA ASN A 99 4.00 -12.76 17.88
C ASN A 99 4.50 -12.08 19.17
N TRP A 100 5.43 -12.74 19.86
CA TRP A 100 6.20 -12.19 20.98
C TRP A 100 7.06 -10.98 20.60
N ASP A 101 7.49 -10.88 19.33
CA ASP A 101 8.27 -9.76 18.77
C ASP A 101 7.44 -8.46 18.59
N LYS A 102 6.19 -8.46 19.09
CA LYS A 102 5.24 -7.34 19.06
C LYS A 102 4.66 -7.07 17.66
N SER A 103 5.02 -7.86 16.66
CA SER A 103 4.48 -7.73 15.31
C SER A 103 3.32 -8.68 15.05
N ILE A 104 2.59 -8.40 13.98
CA ILE A 104 1.65 -9.32 13.36
C ILE A 104 2.20 -9.67 11.99
N LYS A 105 2.36 -10.95 11.69
CA LYS A 105 2.83 -11.41 10.38
C LYS A 105 1.64 -11.87 9.54
N ILE A 106 1.57 -11.41 8.29
CA ILE A 106 0.60 -11.87 7.30
C ILE A 106 1.30 -12.82 6.34
N TRP A 107 0.87 -14.07 6.34
CA TRP A 107 1.43 -15.16 5.55
C TRP A 107 0.58 -15.39 4.32
N ASP A 108 1.20 -15.37 3.14
CA ASP A 108 0.56 -15.82 1.90
C ASP A 108 0.75 -17.32 1.77
N ILE A 109 -0.35 -18.08 1.83
CA ILE A 109 -0.33 -19.54 1.86
C ILE A 109 0.25 -20.10 0.56
N SER A 110 -0.05 -19.46 -0.57
CA SER A 110 0.41 -19.89 -1.89
C SER A 110 1.92 -19.68 -2.05
N LYS A 111 2.43 -18.54 -1.56
CA LYS A 111 3.86 -18.17 -1.65
C LYS A 111 4.69 -18.72 -0.50
N ARG A 112 4.05 -19.26 0.54
CA ARG A 112 4.68 -19.84 1.75
C ARG A 112 5.63 -18.89 2.46
N LYS A 113 5.32 -17.59 2.47
CA LYS A 113 6.16 -16.56 3.07
C LYS A 113 5.34 -15.45 3.69
N VAL A 114 5.98 -14.72 4.60
CA VAL A 114 5.45 -13.46 5.12
C VAL A 114 5.42 -12.44 3.98
N VAL A 115 4.23 -11.90 3.69
CA VAL A 115 4.04 -10.83 2.70
C VAL A 115 3.86 -9.47 3.35
N LYS A 116 3.54 -9.42 4.65
CA LYS A 116 3.40 -8.17 5.39
C LYS A 116 3.69 -8.34 6.87
N ARG A 117 4.24 -7.31 7.50
CA ARG A 117 4.39 -7.18 8.95
C ARG A 117 3.68 -5.94 9.43
N LEU A 118 2.78 -6.10 10.39
CA LEU A 118 2.10 -4.98 11.04
C LEU A 118 2.86 -4.65 12.31
N LEU A 119 3.38 -3.43 12.38
CA LEU A 119 4.15 -2.90 13.51
C LEU A 119 3.32 -1.83 14.21
N GLY A 120 3.36 -1.82 15.55
CA GLY A 120 2.68 -0.77 16.32
C GLY A 120 2.29 -1.18 17.74
N HIS A 121 2.19 -2.47 18.03
CA HIS A 121 2.06 -2.94 19.42
C HIS A 121 3.36 -2.70 20.21
N LYS A 122 3.22 -2.39 21.50
CA LYS A 122 4.36 -2.11 22.39
C LYS A 122 4.90 -3.37 23.07
N GLN A 123 4.08 -4.42 23.13
CA GLN A 123 4.38 -5.71 23.73
C GLN A 123 3.77 -6.85 22.86
N ALA A 124 3.97 -8.09 23.28
CA ALA A 124 3.57 -9.27 22.53
C ALA A 124 2.08 -9.32 22.20
N VAL A 125 1.76 -9.73 20.96
CA VAL A 125 0.39 -9.84 20.45
C VAL A 125 -0.14 -11.24 20.74
N ARG A 126 -1.23 -11.33 21.54
CA ARG A 126 -1.72 -12.60 22.07
C ARG A 126 -2.96 -13.14 21.37
N SER A 127 -3.75 -12.27 20.72
CA SER A 127 -5.00 -12.64 20.06
C SER A 127 -5.19 -11.84 18.78
N LEU A 128 -5.80 -12.48 17.78
CA LEU A 128 -6.13 -11.91 16.48
C LEU A 128 -7.56 -12.32 16.10
N SER A 129 -8.26 -11.46 15.37
CA SER A 129 -9.56 -11.79 14.79
C SER A 129 -9.77 -10.97 13.52
N TYR A 130 -10.06 -11.61 12.40
CA TYR A 130 -10.52 -10.92 11.19
C TYR A 130 -11.99 -10.53 11.33
N SER A 131 -12.36 -9.38 10.77
CA SER A 131 -13.77 -9.05 10.58
C SER A 131 -14.39 -10.01 9.54
N PRO A 132 -15.70 -10.30 9.63
CA PRO A 132 -16.36 -11.24 8.71
C PRO A 132 -16.27 -10.86 7.23
N ASP A 133 -16.12 -9.59 6.91
CA ASP A 133 -15.95 -9.09 5.54
C ASP A 133 -14.49 -9.14 5.04
N GLY A 134 -13.53 -9.45 5.92
CA GLY A 134 -12.09 -9.49 5.62
C GLY A 134 -11.41 -8.13 5.50
N ASN A 135 -12.12 -7.04 5.74
CA ASN A 135 -11.56 -5.68 5.58
C ASN A 135 -10.73 -5.25 6.78
N PHE A 136 -11.02 -5.78 7.97
CA PHE A 136 -10.33 -5.42 9.20
C PHE A 136 -9.70 -6.64 9.87
N LEU A 137 -8.57 -6.39 10.52
CA LEU A 137 -7.96 -7.32 11.47
C LEU A 137 -7.92 -6.61 12.82
N ALA A 138 -8.44 -7.25 13.87
CA ALA A 138 -8.26 -6.81 15.23
C ALA A 138 -7.12 -7.60 15.87
N SER A 139 -6.33 -6.93 16.71
CA SER A 139 -5.25 -7.56 17.48
C SER A 139 -5.18 -7.00 18.89
N ALA A 140 -4.76 -7.83 19.83
CA ALA A 140 -4.59 -7.42 21.22
C ALA A 140 -3.55 -8.29 21.94
N GLY A 141 -3.01 -7.79 23.05
CA GLY A 141 -2.03 -8.55 23.83
C GLY A 141 -1.59 -7.85 25.10
N TRP A 142 -0.28 -7.95 25.38
CA TRP A 142 0.32 -7.53 26.65
C TRP A 142 0.44 -6.01 26.82
N ASP A 143 0.22 -5.22 25.77
CA ASP A 143 0.20 -3.76 25.87
C ASP A 143 -1.16 -3.18 26.24
N ASN A 144 -2.13 -4.03 26.57
CA ASN A 144 -3.46 -3.68 27.07
C ASN A 144 -4.33 -2.88 26.08
N GLU A 145 -3.90 -2.78 24.81
CA GLU A 145 -4.62 -2.07 23.76
C GLU A 145 -5.14 -3.05 22.72
N ILE A 146 -6.33 -2.76 22.18
CA ILE A 146 -6.83 -3.42 20.97
C ILE A 146 -6.52 -2.51 19.80
N LYS A 147 -5.94 -3.06 18.74
CA LYS A 147 -5.63 -2.35 17.50
C LYS A 147 -6.52 -2.88 16.38
N ILE A 148 -7.14 -1.98 15.63
CA ILE A 148 -7.91 -2.29 14.41
C ILE A 148 -7.07 -1.89 13.21
N TRP A 149 -6.74 -2.85 12.38
CA TRP A 149 -5.95 -2.69 11.16
C TRP A 149 -6.85 -2.82 9.95
N TYR A 150 -6.59 -2.03 8.92
CA TYR A 150 -7.15 -2.29 7.60
C TYR A 150 -6.36 -3.43 6.96
N ALA A 151 -6.98 -4.59 6.79
CA ALA A 151 -6.30 -5.82 6.39
C ALA A 151 -5.58 -5.73 5.03
N PRO A 152 -6.15 -5.13 3.96
CA PRO A 152 -5.48 -5.07 2.67
C PRO A 152 -4.13 -4.33 2.72
N THR A 153 -4.04 -3.28 3.53
CA THR A 153 -2.88 -2.38 3.52
C THR A 153 -1.99 -2.56 4.75
N GLY A 154 -2.55 -3.06 5.85
CA GLY A 154 -1.85 -3.24 7.12
C GLY A 154 -1.79 -1.97 7.96
N VAL A 155 -2.55 -0.95 7.59
CA VAL A 155 -2.60 0.34 8.30
C VAL A 155 -3.35 0.21 9.61
N ASN A 156 -2.79 0.75 10.71
CA ASN A 156 -3.50 0.88 11.98
C ASN A 156 -4.52 2.03 11.91
N LEU A 157 -5.81 1.72 12.04
CA LEU A 157 -6.88 2.72 11.97
C LEU A 157 -7.30 3.22 13.35
N LYS A 158 -7.40 2.32 14.34
CA LYS A 158 -7.93 2.63 15.67
C LYS A 158 -7.19 1.86 16.76
N ASN A 159 -7.19 2.46 17.94
CA ASN A 159 -6.64 1.90 19.17
C ASN A 159 -7.71 2.01 20.26
N PHE A 160 -8.27 0.89 20.70
CA PHE A 160 -9.23 0.89 21.81
C PHE A 160 -8.45 0.73 23.11
N LYS A 161 -8.62 1.72 23.99
CA LYS A 161 -8.01 1.78 25.31
C LYS A 161 -9.10 1.59 26.37
N GLY A 162 -8.81 0.83 27.41
CA GLY A 162 -9.73 0.64 28.53
C GLY A 162 -9.42 -0.59 29.39
N HIS A 163 -8.75 -1.60 28.84
CA HIS A 163 -8.18 -2.67 29.64
C HIS A 163 -6.96 -2.19 30.43
N THR A 164 -6.77 -2.69 31.65
CA THR A 164 -5.66 -2.30 32.54
C THR A 164 -4.55 -3.35 32.62
N GLN A 165 -4.77 -4.53 32.04
CA GLN A 165 -3.81 -5.64 31.96
C GLN A 165 -3.96 -6.38 30.63
N CYS A 166 -3.10 -7.39 30.43
CA CYS A 166 -2.99 -8.16 29.18
C CYS A 166 -4.36 -8.66 28.68
N ILE A 167 -4.64 -8.38 27.41
CA ILE A 167 -5.82 -8.87 26.72
C ILE A 167 -5.49 -10.24 26.12
N ARG A 168 -6.18 -11.28 26.58
CA ARG A 168 -5.90 -12.66 26.20
C ARG A 168 -6.67 -13.12 24.97
N SER A 169 -7.87 -12.60 24.78
CA SER A 169 -8.76 -13.03 23.72
C SER A 169 -9.62 -11.87 23.22
N ILE A 170 -9.78 -11.80 21.90
CA ILE A 170 -10.67 -10.89 21.20
C ILE A 170 -11.42 -11.63 20.10
N MET A 171 -12.64 -11.19 19.78
CA MET A 171 -13.41 -11.75 18.66
C MET A 171 -14.40 -10.73 18.10
N PHE A 172 -14.46 -10.63 16.76
CA PHE A 172 -15.51 -9.85 16.09
C PHE A 172 -16.88 -10.52 16.20
N SER A 173 -17.94 -9.70 16.24
CA SER A 173 -19.31 -10.17 15.99
C SER A 173 -19.48 -10.59 14.53
N SER A 174 -20.45 -11.47 14.25
CA SER A 174 -20.73 -11.99 12.89
C SER A 174 -21.21 -10.91 11.91
N ASP A 175 -21.68 -9.76 12.41
CA ASP A 175 -22.02 -8.57 11.62
C ASP A 175 -20.87 -7.57 11.49
N GLY A 176 -19.71 -7.82 12.12
CA GLY A 176 -18.52 -6.97 12.11
C GLY A 176 -18.65 -5.64 12.87
N LYS A 177 -19.80 -5.35 13.49
CA LYS A 177 -20.06 -4.04 14.13
C LYS A 177 -19.49 -3.94 15.54
N HIS A 178 -19.30 -5.09 16.20
CA HIS A 178 -18.83 -5.16 17.57
C HIS A 178 -17.61 -6.08 17.69
N LEU A 179 -16.86 -5.87 18.77
CA LEU A 179 -15.75 -6.71 19.17
C LEU A 179 -15.92 -7.04 20.65
N VAL A 180 -15.73 -8.29 21.05
CA VAL A 180 -15.64 -8.69 22.45
C VAL A 180 -14.17 -8.88 22.84
N SER A 181 -13.81 -8.51 24.06
CA SER A 181 -12.47 -8.72 24.62
C SER A 181 -12.50 -9.14 26.08
N GLY A 182 -11.51 -9.94 26.47
CA GLY A 182 -11.29 -10.36 27.85
C GLY A 182 -9.82 -10.65 28.14
N GLY A 183 -9.42 -10.48 29.40
CA GLY A 183 -8.03 -10.67 29.81
C GLY A 183 -7.79 -10.71 31.31
N TYR A 184 -6.59 -10.31 31.69
CA TYR A 184 -6.07 -10.45 33.06
C TYR A 184 -6.63 -9.42 34.04
N ASP A 185 -7.25 -8.34 33.54
CA ASP A 185 -7.94 -7.36 34.37
C ASP A 185 -9.33 -7.81 34.83
N LEU A 186 -9.71 -9.06 34.50
CA LEU A 186 -10.97 -9.71 34.88
C LEU A 186 -12.21 -9.10 34.21
N ASN A 187 -12.05 -8.12 33.34
CA ASN A 187 -13.15 -7.44 32.68
C ASN A 187 -13.49 -8.11 31.35
N LEU A 188 -14.77 -8.32 31.13
CA LEU A 188 -15.34 -8.57 29.80
C LEU A 188 -15.83 -7.23 29.25
N LYS A 189 -15.36 -6.87 28.06
CA LYS A 189 -15.76 -5.64 27.37
C LYS A 189 -16.31 -5.97 26.00
N VAL A 190 -17.34 -5.24 25.59
CA VAL A 190 -17.80 -5.20 24.20
C VAL A 190 -17.59 -3.78 23.68
N TRP A 191 -17.06 -3.68 22.48
CA TRP A 191 -16.70 -2.43 21.82
C TRP A 191 -17.52 -2.25 20.57
N ASN A 192 -17.91 -1.02 20.29
CA ASN A 192 -18.39 -0.65 18.97
C ASN A 192 -17.18 -0.40 18.06
N VAL A 193 -17.06 -1.14 16.96
CA VAL A 193 -15.89 -1.09 16.07
C VAL A 193 -15.82 0.24 15.32
N ALA A 194 -16.98 0.83 15.02
CA ALA A 194 -17.09 2.06 14.27
C ALA A 194 -16.68 3.26 15.16
N SER A 195 -17.23 3.43 16.36
CA SER A 195 -16.84 4.54 17.25
C SER A 195 -15.55 4.28 18.02
N GLY A 196 -15.19 3.02 18.26
CA GLY A 196 -14.13 2.61 19.17
C GLY A 196 -14.45 2.82 20.65
N THR A 197 -15.72 3.02 20.97
CA THR A 197 -16.20 3.21 22.34
C THR A 197 -16.65 1.89 22.95
N GLU A 198 -16.53 1.78 24.28
CA GLU A 198 -17.10 0.67 25.04
C GLU A 198 -18.63 0.72 24.97
N VAL A 199 -19.25 -0.41 24.64
CA VAL A 199 -20.70 -0.65 24.78
C VAL A 199 -21.00 -0.98 26.23
N PHE A 200 -20.24 -1.92 26.81
CA PHE A 200 -20.24 -2.20 28.24
C PHE A 200 -18.89 -2.73 28.71
N SER A 201 -18.68 -2.68 30.03
CA SER A 201 -17.55 -3.28 30.73
C SER A 201 -18.04 -3.88 32.05
N VAL A 202 -17.88 -5.19 32.23
CA VAL A 202 -18.29 -5.88 33.46
C VAL A 202 -17.13 -6.71 34.02
N LYS A 203 -16.98 -6.71 35.34
CA LYS A 203 -16.04 -7.60 36.02
C LYS A 203 -16.62 -9.01 36.03
N ALA A 204 -16.28 -9.79 35.01
CA ALA A 204 -17.00 -11.01 34.65
C ALA A 204 -16.59 -12.22 35.51
N HIS A 205 -15.32 -12.31 35.89
CA HIS A 205 -14.73 -13.48 36.55
C HIS A 205 -13.92 -13.08 37.78
N LYS A 206 -13.66 -14.05 38.68
CA LYS A 206 -12.79 -13.87 39.86
C LYS A 206 -11.31 -14.05 39.52
N PHE A 207 -11.03 -14.70 38.40
CA PHE A 207 -9.70 -15.03 37.89
C PHE A 207 -9.58 -14.61 36.42
N PRO A 208 -8.36 -14.51 35.87
CA PRO A 208 -8.13 -14.07 34.50
C PRO A 208 -9.04 -14.74 33.47
N ILE A 209 -9.59 -13.92 32.58
CA ILE A 209 -10.35 -14.39 31.41
C ILE A 209 -9.32 -14.85 30.38
N GLU A 210 -9.39 -16.13 30.02
CA GLU A 210 -8.47 -16.76 29.09
C GLU A 210 -9.02 -16.70 27.65
N THR A 211 -10.34 -16.72 27.50
CA THR A 211 -11.00 -16.82 26.20
C THR A 211 -12.37 -16.15 26.21
N VAL A 212 -12.75 -15.58 25.06
CA VAL A 212 -14.07 -15.01 24.80
C VAL A 212 -14.58 -15.50 23.45
N ALA A 213 -15.90 -15.60 23.28
CA ALA A 213 -16.54 -15.89 22.00
C ALA A 213 -17.77 -15.00 21.79
N TYR A 214 -18.01 -14.60 20.55
CA TYR A 214 -19.21 -13.86 20.16
C TYR A 214 -20.22 -14.82 19.53
N HIS A 215 -21.47 -14.80 20.00
CA HIS A 215 -22.50 -15.67 19.46
C HIS A 215 -22.92 -15.21 18.04
N PRO A 216 -23.20 -16.12 17.09
CA PRO A 216 -23.54 -15.77 15.71
C PRO A 216 -24.75 -14.84 15.53
N ASN A 217 -25.70 -14.84 16.47
CA ASN A 217 -26.85 -13.92 16.48
C ASN A 217 -26.52 -12.46 16.90
N CYS A 218 -25.27 -12.15 17.24
CA CYS A 218 -24.80 -10.85 17.77
C CYS A 218 -25.45 -10.38 19.09
N GLN A 219 -26.27 -11.20 19.74
CA GLN A 219 -26.97 -10.81 20.97
C GLN A 219 -26.26 -11.28 22.23
N TRP A 220 -25.40 -12.30 22.15
CA TRP A 220 -24.72 -12.88 23.30
C TRP A 220 -23.22 -12.97 23.11
N VAL A 221 -22.49 -12.92 24.23
CA VAL A 221 -21.07 -13.21 24.29
C VAL A 221 -20.80 -14.22 25.39
N ALA A 222 -19.79 -15.07 25.22
CA ALA A 222 -19.34 -15.98 26.26
C ALA A 222 -17.92 -15.62 26.71
N SER A 223 -17.61 -15.88 27.98
CA SER A 223 -16.29 -15.74 28.56
C SER A 223 -15.95 -16.94 29.44
N ALA A 224 -14.68 -17.31 29.48
CA ALA A 224 -14.20 -18.36 30.37
C ALA A 224 -12.74 -18.12 30.78
N GLY A 225 -12.33 -18.72 31.88
CA GLY A 225 -11.00 -18.49 32.43
C GLY A 225 -10.55 -19.51 33.46
N LEU A 226 -9.66 -19.05 34.34
CA LEU A 226 -9.04 -19.89 35.37
C LEU A 226 -9.93 -20.17 36.60
N ASP A 227 -11.17 -19.69 36.59
CA ASP A 227 -12.18 -19.99 37.60
C ASP A 227 -13.05 -21.21 37.25
N ASN A 228 -12.70 -21.92 36.18
CA ASN A 228 -13.31 -23.17 35.70
C ASN A 228 -14.77 -23.00 35.23
N GLU A 229 -15.30 -21.78 35.23
CA GLU A 229 -16.66 -21.47 34.80
C GLU A 229 -16.65 -20.84 33.42
N ILE A 230 -17.71 -21.12 32.66
CA ILE A 230 -18.03 -20.39 31.43
C ILE A 230 -19.27 -19.56 31.72
N LYS A 231 -19.27 -18.29 31.32
CA LYS A 231 -20.40 -17.38 31.53
C LYS A 231 -20.89 -16.85 30.20
N LEU A 232 -22.21 -16.83 30.03
CA LEU A 232 -22.93 -16.26 28.89
C LEU A 232 -23.54 -14.93 29.31
N TRP A 233 -23.34 -13.90 28.49
CA TRP A 233 -23.76 -12.54 28.78
C TRP A 233 -24.55 -11.98 27.61
N SER A 234 -25.44 -11.05 27.91
CA SER A 234 -26.06 -10.18 26.91
C SER A 234 -24.99 -9.26 26.33
N ALA A 235 -24.86 -9.26 25.01
CA ALA A 235 -23.96 -8.38 24.28
C ALA A 235 -24.45 -6.91 24.24
N ILE A 236 -25.70 -6.67 24.66
CA ILE A 236 -26.36 -5.37 24.60
C ILE A 236 -26.05 -4.56 25.87
N ASP A 237 -26.16 -5.18 27.04
CA ASP A 237 -26.10 -4.50 28.34
C ASP A 237 -25.12 -5.15 29.34
N GLY A 238 -24.47 -6.25 28.96
CA GLY A 238 -23.52 -6.97 29.82
C GLY A 238 -24.17 -7.75 30.96
N SER A 239 -25.49 -7.97 30.93
CA SER A 239 -26.17 -8.79 31.94
C SER A 239 -25.78 -10.27 31.84
N LEU A 240 -25.58 -10.93 32.99
CA LEU A 240 -25.28 -12.37 33.04
C LEU A 240 -26.55 -13.17 32.74
N ILE A 241 -26.51 -13.97 31.68
CA ILE A 241 -27.62 -14.83 31.25
C ILE A 241 -27.50 -16.21 31.89
N ARG A 242 -26.30 -16.78 31.87
CA ARG A 242 -26.08 -18.17 32.28
C ARG A 242 -24.64 -18.41 32.72
N THR A 243 -24.46 -19.33 33.67
CA THR A 243 -23.16 -19.94 33.98
C THR A 243 -23.21 -21.41 33.61
N PHE A 244 -22.21 -21.91 32.90
CA PHE A 244 -21.98 -23.33 32.63
C PHE A 244 -20.89 -23.83 33.58
N SER A 245 -21.19 -24.88 34.33
CA SER A 245 -20.29 -25.48 35.31
C SER A 245 -20.10 -26.96 34.96
N GLY A 246 -18.85 -27.41 34.88
CA GLY A 246 -18.52 -28.82 34.61
C GLY A 246 -17.03 -29.06 34.38
N HIS A 247 -16.29 -28.06 33.90
CA HIS A 247 -14.83 -28.13 33.86
C HIS A 247 -14.25 -28.19 35.28
N LYS A 248 -13.19 -29.00 35.45
CA LYS A 248 -12.52 -29.20 36.75
C LYS A 248 -11.29 -28.31 36.94
N GLU A 249 -10.77 -27.78 35.84
CA GLU A 249 -9.64 -26.86 35.78
C GLU A 249 -9.91 -25.74 34.77
N GLY A 250 -8.98 -24.79 34.66
CA GLY A 250 -9.15 -23.59 33.86
C GLY A 250 -9.50 -23.86 32.40
N VAL A 251 -10.43 -23.07 31.86
CA VAL A 251 -10.91 -23.16 30.48
C VAL A 251 -10.08 -22.22 29.60
N TYR A 252 -9.43 -22.76 28.56
CA TYR A 252 -8.51 -22.02 27.71
C TYR A 252 -9.09 -21.63 26.35
N SER A 253 -10.13 -22.31 25.89
CA SER A 253 -10.76 -22.01 24.60
C SER A 253 -12.24 -22.31 24.66
N ILE A 254 -13.04 -21.38 24.14
CA ILE A 254 -14.47 -21.54 23.92
C ILE A 254 -14.83 -21.06 22.52
N GLN A 255 -15.84 -21.68 21.91
CA GLN A 255 -16.35 -21.24 20.61
C GLN A 255 -17.77 -21.71 20.38
N PHE A 256 -18.61 -20.84 19.82
CA PHE A 256 -19.95 -21.21 19.40
C PHE A 256 -19.92 -22.04 18.12
N SER A 257 -20.85 -22.99 18.00
CA SER A 257 -21.14 -23.61 16.71
C SER A 257 -21.62 -22.54 15.71
N PRO A 258 -21.41 -22.73 14.40
CA PRO A 258 -21.89 -21.80 13.38
C PRO A 258 -23.37 -21.39 13.54
N ASP A 259 -24.27 -22.31 13.85
CA ASP A 259 -25.68 -22.00 14.09
C ASP A 259 -25.99 -21.38 15.46
N GLY A 260 -24.99 -21.31 16.36
CA GLY A 260 -25.12 -20.78 17.72
C GLY A 260 -25.86 -21.70 18.70
N ILE A 261 -26.31 -22.88 18.27
CA ILE A 261 -27.08 -23.79 19.15
C ILE A 261 -26.18 -24.38 20.24
N TYR A 262 -24.91 -24.59 19.93
CA TYR A 262 -23.93 -25.22 20.81
C TYR A 262 -22.76 -24.29 21.12
N LEU A 263 -22.14 -24.53 22.27
CA LEU A 263 -20.86 -23.95 22.67
C LEU A 263 -19.89 -25.09 22.91
N ALA A 264 -18.72 -25.08 22.29
CA ALA A 264 -17.62 -25.97 22.66
C ALA A 264 -16.69 -25.27 23.63
N SER A 265 -16.17 -26.01 24.61
CA SER A 265 -15.16 -25.52 25.53
C SER A 265 -14.07 -26.55 25.75
N ALA A 266 -12.87 -26.06 26.03
CA ALA A 266 -11.68 -26.88 26.23
C ALA A 266 -10.80 -26.28 27.33
N GLY A 267 -10.29 -27.15 28.20
CA GLY A 267 -9.57 -26.72 29.40
C GLY A 267 -8.33 -27.55 29.74
N ASN A 268 -7.75 -27.21 30.88
CA ASN A 268 -6.60 -27.90 31.44
C ASN A 268 -6.92 -29.28 32.02
N ASP A 269 -8.21 -29.59 32.18
CA ASP A 269 -8.72 -30.90 32.60
C ASP A 269 -8.75 -31.94 31.46
N ASN A 270 -8.08 -31.63 30.34
CA ASN A 270 -7.91 -32.46 29.15
C ASN A 270 -9.21 -32.76 28.37
N ASN A 271 -10.34 -32.22 28.81
CA ASN A 271 -11.64 -32.49 28.23
C ASN A 271 -12.07 -31.39 27.27
N ILE A 272 -12.85 -31.79 26.27
CA ILE A 272 -13.63 -30.88 25.44
C ILE A 272 -15.10 -31.15 25.72
N ILE A 273 -15.86 -30.12 26.09
CA ILE A 273 -17.26 -30.24 26.46
C ILE A 273 -18.10 -29.44 25.45
N ILE A 274 -19.15 -30.06 24.92
CA ILE A 274 -20.15 -29.42 24.07
C ILE A 274 -21.40 -29.16 24.90
N TRP A 275 -21.80 -27.91 24.98
CA TRP A 275 -22.94 -27.42 25.73
C TRP A 275 -24.08 -27.02 24.79
N ASN A 276 -25.32 -27.20 25.23
CA ASN A 276 -26.45 -26.54 24.60
C ASN A 276 -26.57 -25.12 25.16
N VAL A 277 -26.49 -24.10 24.29
CA VAL A 277 -26.45 -22.69 24.70
C VAL A 277 -27.74 -22.27 25.41
N SER A 278 -28.89 -22.75 24.91
CA SER A 278 -30.20 -22.31 25.40
C SER A 278 -30.48 -22.76 26.84
N ASN A 279 -30.10 -23.99 27.21
CA ASN A 279 -30.46 -24.60 28.49
C ASN A 279 -29.27 -24.84 29.43
N GLY A 280 -28.02 -24.76 28.96
CA GLY A 280 -26.83 -24.97 29.78
C GLY A 280 -26.40 -26.41 29.98
N SER A 281 -27.10 -27.39 29.40
CA SER A 281 -26.79 -28.80 29.58
C SER A 281 -25.56 -29.23 28.78
N ILE A 282 -24.81 -30.18 29.34
CA ILE A 282 -23.75 -30.89 28.63
C ILE A 282 -24.42 -31.84 27.64
N VAL A 283 -24.12 -31.65 26.36
CA VAL A 283 -24.62 -32.49 25.25
C VAL A 283 -23.65 -33.62 24.97
N LYS A 284 -22.34 -33.32 24.99
CA LYS A 284 -21.29 -34.30 24.69
C LYS A 284 -19.98 -33.93 25.37
N GLU A 285 -19.24 -34.95 25.79
CA GLU A 285 -17.84 -34.82 26.22
C GLU A 285 -16.95 -35.59 25.22
N LEU A 286 -15.90 -34.93 24.73
CA LEU A 286 -14.91 -35.52 23.84
C LEU A 286 -13.61 -35.68 24.63
N SER A 287 -13.23 -36.94 24.88
CA SER A 287 -11.99 -37.31 25.55
C SER A 287 -10.99 -37.89 24.56
N GLY A 288 -9.70 -37.62 24.75
CA GLY A 288 -8.63 -38.15 23.91
C GLY A 288 -7.34 -37.34 23.89
N HIS A 289 -7.34 -36.14 24.47
CA HIS A 289 -6.12 -35.42 24.81
C HIS A 289 -5.54 -35.95 26.14
N ASN A 290 -4.22 -36.03 26.23
CA ASN A 290 -3.52 -36.53 27.42
C ASN A 290 -3.00 -35.40 28.33
N GLN A 291 -3.09 -34.15 27.88
CA GLN A 291 -2.74 -32.94 28.61
C GLN A 291 -3.68 -31.81 28.17
N GLY A 292 -3.58 -30.66 28.85
CA GLY A 292 -4.53 -29.57 28.67
C GLY A 292 -4.69 -29.12 27.21
N VAL A 293 -5.93 -28.87 26.84
CA VAL A 293 -6.32 -28.39 25.51
C VAL A 293 -6.26 -26.86 25.51
N ARG A 294 -5.67 -26.27 24.48
CA ARG A 294 -5.36 -24.83 24.41
C ARG A 294 -6.19 -24.07 23.39
N THR A 295 -6.73 -24.76 22.39
CA THR A 295 -7.41 -24.13 21.25
C THR A 295 -8.48 -25.06 20.71
N LEU A 296 -9.58 -24.46 20.29
CA LEU A 296 -10.66 -25.07 19.54
C LEU A 296 -10.90 -24.26 18.27
N ASP A 297 -11.32 -24.92 17.19
CA ASP A 297 -11.95 -24.25 16.06
C ASP A 297 -13.06 -25.09 15.42
N PHE A 298 -14.27 -24.56 15.26
CA PHE A 298 -15.35 -25.18 14.51
C PHE A 298 -15.18 -24.91 13.02
N VAL A 299 -15.33 -25.95 12.21
CA VAL A 299 -15.46 -25.74 10.77
C VAL A 299 -16.81 -25.07 10.47
N PHE A 300 -16.84 -24.14 9.52
CA PHE A 300 -18.05 -23.38 9.18
C PHE A 300 -19.22 -24.26 8.73
N ASN A 301 -18.94 -25.42 8.14
CA ASN A 301 -19.97 -26.37 7.71
C ASN A 301 -20.58 -27.21 8.86
N GLY A 302 -20.09 -27.05 10.10
CA GLY A 302 -20.63 -27.71 11.28
C GLY A 302 -20.28 -29.20 11.44
N LYS A 303 -19.53 -29.81 10.52
CA LYS A 303 -19.21 -31.25 10.55
C LYS A 303 -18.07 -31.61 11.50
N TYR A 304 -17.12 -30.69 11.66
CA TYR A 304 -15.87 -30.93 12.38
C TYR A 304 -15.57 -29.86 13.45
N LEU A 305 -14.91 -30.31 14.50
CA LEU A 305 -14.28 -29.47 15.51
C LEU A 305 -12.79 -29.82 15.54
N ALA A 306 -11.90 -28.83 15.51
CA ALA A 306 -10.48 -29.01 15.71
C ALA A 306 -10.12 -28.72 17.17
N SER A 307 -9.10 -29.39 17.69
CA SER A 307 -8.53 -29.08 18.99
C SER A 307 -7.01 -29.26 19.00
N GLY A 308 -6.31 -28.38 19.70
CA GLY A 308 -4.86 -28.43 19.86
C GLY A 308 -4.47 -28.39 21.34
N GLY A 309 -3.51 -29.21 21.75
CA GLY A 309 -3.15 -29.37 23.16
C GLY A 309 -1.65 -29.38 23.46
N VAL A 310 -1.35 -29.35 24.77
CA VAL A 310 0.02 -29.46 25.32
C VAL A 310 0.63 -30.84 25.10
N ASP A 311 -0.22 -31.84 24.89
CA ASP A 311 0.14 -33.19 24.48
C ASP A 311 0.69 -33.29 23.04
N ARG A 312 0.90 -32.14 22.39
CA ARG A 312 1.48 -32.01 21.04
C ARG A 312 0.61 -32.65 19.97
N ALA A 313 -0.69 -32.77 20.26
CA ALA A 313 -1.67 -33.28 19.33
C ALA A 313 -2.53 -32.13 18.79
N LEU A 314 -2.74 -32.14 17.48
CA LEU A 314 -3.83 -31.44 16.81
C LEU A 314 -4.83 -32.51 16.33
N LYS A 315 -6.06 -32.47 16.84
CA LYS A 315 -7.10 -33.47 16.59
C LYS A 315 -8.25 -32.85 15.82
N ILE A 316 -8.90 -33.68 14.99
CA ILE A 316 -10.16 -33.34 14.33
C ILE A 316 -11.23 -34.30 14.84
N TRP A 317 -12.35 -33.75 15.30
CA TRP A 317 -13.50 -34.48 15.82
C TRP A 317 -14.68 -34.35 14.86
N ASN A 318 -15.33 -35.47 14.54
CA ASN A 318 -16.61 -35.49 13.84
C ASN A 318 -17.72 -35.18 14.83
N VAL A 319 -18.43 -34.10 14.55
CA VAL A 319 -19.58 -33.60 15.32
C VAL A 319 -20.85 -33.53 14.47
N SER A 320 -20.85 -34.20 13.31
CA SER A 320 -21.98 -34.19 12.36
C SER A 320 -23.28 -34.70 12.96
N GLU A 321 -23.21 -35.56 13.98
CA GLU A 321 -24.39 -36.03 14.73
C GLU A 321 -25.17 -34.90 15.40
N LEU A 322 -24.52 -33.78 15.70
CA LEU A 322 -25.17 -32.59 16.29
C LEU A 322 -26.02 -31.83 15.27
N ASN A 323 -25.96 -32.19 13.98
CA ASN A 323 -26.70 -31.55 12.89
C ASN A 323 -26.54 -30.03 12.87
N ILE A 324 -25.34 -29.55 13.20
CA ILE A 324 -25.01 -28.13 13.24
C ILE A 324 -25.24 -27.56 11.85
N LYS A 325 -26.10 -26.55 11.77
CA LYS A 325 -26.39 -25.90 10.49
C LYS A 325 -25.23 -24.96 10.15
N PRO A 326 -24.75 -24.94 8.90
CA PRO A 326 -23.86 -23.89 8.46
C PRO A 326 -24.58 -22.54 8.64
N TYR A 327 -23.90 -21.58 9.26
CA TYR A 327 -24.47 -20.24 9.38
C TYR A 327 -24.50 -19.59 8.00
N ASN A 328 -25.68 -19.17 7.54
CA ASN A 328 -25.79 -18.40 6.30
C ASN A 328 -25.57 -16.90 6.61
N SER A 329 -24.33 -16.49 6.88
CA SER A 329 -23.86 -15.13 6.63
C SER A 329 -22.33 -15.17 6.64
N ILE A 330 -21.60 -14.69 5.65
CA ILE A 330 -21.87 -13.90 4.47
C ILE A 330 -21.34 -14.80 3.33
N LYS A 331 -22.05 -14.97 2.20
CA LYS A 331 -21.34 -15.35 0.96
C LYS A 331 -20.17 -14.38 0.94
N PHE A 332 -18.92 -14.83 1.09
CA PHE A 332 -17.76 -13.97 0.88
C PHE A 332 -17.94 -13.43 -0.52
N ASN A 333 -18.58 -12.28 -0.60
CA ASN A 333 -19.03 -11.70 -1.83
C ASN A 333 -17.82 -10.92 -2.28
N THR A 334 -16.78 -11.68 -2.61
CA THR A 334 -15.68 -11.24 -3.45
C THR A 334 -16.25 -10.62 -4.74
N ASN A 335 -17.52 -10.90 -5.08
CA ASN A 335 -18.20 -10.46 -6.30
C ASN A 335 -19.49 -9.62 -6.15
N ASN A 336 -20.01 -9.29 -4.96
CA ASN A 336 -21.06 -8.24 -4.85
C ASN A 336 -21.05 -7.51 -3.50
N ILE A 337 -19.91 -6.95 -3.13
CA ILE A 337 -19.99 -5.51 -2.91
C ILE A 337 -19.83 -4.98 -4.32
N ASN A 338 -20.86 -4.33 -4.88
CA ASN A 338 -20.59 -3.29 -5.86
C ASN A 338 -19.68 -2.34 -5.08
N ILE A 339 -18.37 -2.56 -5.18
CA ILE A 339 -17.43 -1.49 -5.06
C ILE A 339 -17.94 -0.62 -6.19
N ILE A 340 -18.75 0.38 -5.85
CA ILE A 340 -18.57 1.64 -6.53
C ILE A 340 -17.13 1.94 -6.16
N SER A 341 -16.20 1.44 -6.99
CA SER A 341 -14.83 1.88 -6.96
C SER A 341 -15.01 3.32 -7.34
N THR A 342 -15.20 4.17 -6.32
CA THR A 342 -15.26 5.59 -6.52
C THR A 342 -13.91 5.88 -7.12
N ARG A 343 -13.94 6.30 -8.39
CA ARG A 343 -12.73 6.42 -9.18
C ARG A 343 -12.00 7.58 -8.55
N TRP A 344 -10.90 7.32 -7.84
CA TRP A 344 -9.95 8.39 -7.54
C TRP A 344 -9.53 8.98 -8.89
N THR A 345 -10.04 10.16 -9.23
CA THR A 345 -9.88 10.68 -10.59
C THR A 345 -8.52 11.35 -10.77
N LYS A 346 -7.91 11.86 -9.68
CA LYS A 346 -6.56 12.44 -9.69
C LYS A 346 -5.83 12.30 -8.33
N PRO A 347 -4.50 12.06 -8.35
CA PRO A 347 -3.70 11.79 -9.54
C PRO A 347 -3.71 10.29 -9.90
N LEU A 348 -3.80 10.04 -11.21
CA LEU A 348 -3.55 8.76 -11.88
C LEU A 348 -2.04 8.43 -11.92
N VAL A 349 -1.31 8.77 -10.87
CA VAL A 349 0.14 8.63 -10.77
C VAL A 349 0.39 7.51 -9.76
N THR A 350 0.68 6.31 -10.27
CA THR A 350 1.10 5.17 -9.42
C THR A 350 2.45 5.43 -8.76
N ASP A 351 3.26 6.32 -9.35
CA ASP A 351 4.63 6.62 -8.94
C ASP A 351 4.89 8.13 -8.90
N LEU A 352 4.94 8.70 -7.70
CA LEU A 352 5.26 10.10 -7.43
C LEU A 352 6.78 10.28 -7.38
N MET A 353 7.37 10.97 -8.37
CA MET A 353 8.76 11.43 -8.27
C MET A 353 8.81 12.72 -7.45
N VAL A 354 9.60 12.68 -6.37
CA VAL A 354 9.70 13.78 -5.40
C VAL A 354 11.13 14.28 -5.34
N PHE A 355 11.28 15.56 -5.67
CA PHE A 355 12.57 16.28 -5.67
C PHE A 355 12.64 17.28 -4.52
N GLU A 356 11.50 17.83 -4.11
CA GLU A 356 11.39 18.77 -3.00
C GLU A 356 10.75 18.10 -1.78
N LYS A 357 11.24 18.45 -0.60
CA LYS A 357 10.76 17.91 0.67
C LYS A 357 9.28 18.22 0.91
N LEU A 358 8.78 19.40 0.54
CA LEU A 358 7.37 19.77 0.69
C LEU A 358 6.60 19.46 -0.60
N GLN A 359 5.51 18.70 -0.51
CA GLN A 359 4.63 18.38 -1.63
C GLN A 359 3.18 18.71 -1.31
N THR A 360 2.48 19.30 -2.28
CA THR A 360 1.02 19.46 -2.23
C THR A 360 0.36 18.32 -3.00
N ILE A 361 -0.42 17.49 -2.32
CA ILE A 361 -1.15 16.37 -2.94
C ILE A 361 -2.64 16.64 -2.83
N THR A 362 -3.35 16.53 -3.95
CA THR A 362 -4.81 16.62 -3.98
C THR A 362 -5.38 15.27 -4.40
N VAL A 363 -6.35 14.79 -3.63
CA VAL A 363 -7.03 13.51 -3.85
C VAL A 363 -8.55 13.72 -3.88
N SER A 364 -9.26 12.92 -4.68
CA SER A 364 -10.70 13.07 -4.92
C SER A 364 -11.46 11.75 -4.79
N THR A 365 -12.64 11.77 -4.19
CA THR A 365 -13.53 10.60 -4.06
C THR A 365 -14.98 10.99 -4.33
N ASP A 366 -15.74 10.10 -4.96
CA ASP A 366 -17.16 10.35 -5.28
C ASP A 366 -18.06 10.30 -4.01
N GLU A 367 -17.54 9.79 -2.89
CA GLU A 367 -18.27 9.64 -1.64
C GLU A 367 -18.20 10.92 -0.77
N THR A 368 -19.18 11.80 -0.95
CA THR A 368 -19.22 13.11 -0.27
C THR A 368 -19.58 13.06 1.21
N SER A 369 -20.07 11.91 1.69
CA SER A 369 -20.49 11.77 3.09
C SER A 369 -19.32 11.57 4.06
N LEU A 370 -18.11 11.31 3.58
CA LEU A 370 -16.91 11.16 4.40
C LEU A 370 -16.62 12.42 5.21
N ASN A 371 -16.17 12.24 6.45
CA ASN A 371 -15.98 13.33 7.40
C ASN A 371 -14.71 13.23 8.25
N LYS A 372 -14.03 12.09 8.26
CA LYS A 372 -12.74 11.91 8.91
C LYS A 372 -11.72 11.40 7.89
N PHE A 373 -10.53 11.99 7.92
CA PHE A 373 -9.50 11.83 6.91
C PHE A 373 -8.16 11.57 7.56
N GLN A 374 -7.44 10.57 7.08
CA GLN A 374 -6.14 10.17 7.58
C GLN A 374 -5.19 9.94 6.41
N LEU A 375 -3.94 10.35 6.60
CA LEU A 375 -2.86 10.16 5.65
C LEU A 375 -1.84 9.20 6.24
N PHE A 376 -1.35 8.27 5.43
CA PHE A 376 -0.32 7.32 5.80
C PHE A 376 0.87 7.44 4.85
N ILE A 377 2.08 7.46 5.41
CA ILE A 377 3.34 7.33 4.68
C ILE A 377 4.05 6.08 5.18
N ASN A 378 4.42 5.17 4.27
CA ASN A 378 4.99 3.85 4.58
C ASN A 378 4.17 3.05 5.62
N GLY A 379 2.83 3.18 5.57
CA GLY A 379 1.92 2.55 6.52
C GLY A 379 1.83 3.22 7.90
N ASN A 380 2.60 4.27 8.17
CA ASN A 380 2.52 5.05 9.40
C ASN A 380 1.62 6.27 9.22
N GLU A 381 0.72 6.51 10.17
CA GLU A 381 -0.16 7.67 10.14
C GLU A 381 0.65 8.96 10.30
N CYS A 382 0.50 9.90 9.36
CA CYS A 382 1.04 11.23 9.50
C CYS A 382 0.31 11.96 10.61
N LYS A 383 1.05 12.42 11.61
CA LYS A 383 0.52 13.17 12.76
C LYS A 383 1.20 14.52 12.88
N SER A 384 0.43 15.56 13.18
CA SER A 384 0.93 16.87 13.58
C SER A 384 0.96 17.00 15.10
N PHE A 385 1.93 17.72 15.63
CA PHE A 385 2.04 18.00 17.06
C PHE A 385 1.37 19.34 17.38
N ASN A 386 0.41 19.35 18.30
CA ASN A 386 -0.32 20.57 18.68
C ASN A 386 0.16 21.19 20.01
N GLY A 387 1.33 20.78 20.52
CA GLY A 387 1.91 21.28 21.77
C GLY A 387 1.71 20.35 22.97
N SER A 388 0.64 19.55 23.01
CA SER A 388 0.39 18.55 24.06
C SER A 388 0.27 17.13 23.52
N ASP A 389 -0.29 16.95 22.32
CA ASP A 389 -0.64 15.66 21.75
C ASP A 389 -0.25 15.54 20.26
N SER A 390 -0.01 14.30 19.83
CA SER A 390 0.09 13.95 18.41
C SER A 390 -1.32 13.73 17.83
N ILE A 391 -1.79 14.62 16.98
CA ILE A 391 -3.08 14.52 16.29
C ILE A 391 -2.90 14.14 14.82
N SER A 392 -3.85 13.44 14.21
CA SER A 392 -3.80 13.09 12.78
C SER A 392 -3.62 14.33 11.91
N LEU A 393 -2.74 14.26 10.91
CA LEU A 393 -2.53 15.35 9.96
C LEU A 393 -3.83 15.56 9.17
N MET A 394 -4.43 16.73 9.34
CA MET A 394 -5.66 17.10 8.64
C MET A 394 -5.35 17.66 7.24
N PRO A 395 -6.23 17.45 6.25
CA PRO A 395 -6.11 18.10 4.96
C PRO A 395 -6.13 19.62 5.12
N LYS A 396 -5.26 20.31 4.39
CA LYS A 396 -5.20 21.78 4.32
C LYS A 396 -6.47 22.38 3.71
N ALA A 397 -7.11 21.67 2.79
CA ALA A 397 -8.39 22.06 2.23
C ALA A 397 -9.29 20.85 1.97
N VAL A 398 -10.58 21.01 2.23
CA VAL A 398 -11.64 20.04 1.91
C VAL A 398 -12.69 20.75 1.07
N LYS A 399 -12.86 20.34 -0.19
CA LYS A 399 -13.84 20.93 -1.12
C LYS A 399 -14.90 19.89 -1.46
N LYS A 400 -16.17 20.20 -1.19
CA LYS A 400 -17.32 19.36 -1.52
C LYS A 400 -18.03 19.92 -2.75
N TYR A 401 -18.10 19.11 -3.80
CA TYR A 401 -18.91 19.33 -5.00
C TYR A 401 -20.02 18.27 -5.06
N PRO A 402 -21.09 18.48 -5.83
CA PRO A 402 -22.10 17.45 -6.08
C PRO A 402 -21.45 16.18 -6.65
N GLY A 403 -21.45 15.09 -5.87
CA GLY A 403 -20.86 13.81 -6.26
C GLY A 403 -19.33 13.75 -6.26
N ASN A 404 -18.61 14.72 -5.68
CA ASN A 404 -17.16 14.68 -5.58
C ASN A 404 -16.65 15.42 -4.33
N LEU A 405 -15.74 14.79 -3.59
CA LEU A 405 -15.05 15.34 -2.42
C LEU A 405 -13.55 15.40 -2.72
N GLU A 406 -12.99 16.60 -2.75
CA GLU A 406 -11.55 16.85 -2.91
C GLU A 406 -10.89 17.18 -1.58
N LEU A 407 -9.76 16.53 -1.30
CA LEU A 407 -8.90 16.75 -0.14
C LEU A 407 -7.52 17.19 -0.63
N THR A 408 -7.02 18.31 -0.13
CA THR A 408 -5.67 18.79 -0.42
C THR A 408 -4.82 18.70 0.84
N TYR A 409 -3.71 17.99 0.76
CA TYR A 409 -2.70 17.86 1.81
C TYR A 409 -1.42 18.60 1.42
N GLU A 410 -0.75 19.20 2.39
CA GLU A 410 0.64 19.60 2.28
C GLU A 410 1.46 18.69 3.19
N ILE A 411 2.38 17.94 2.59
CA ILE A 411 3.11 16.88 3.27
C ILE A 411 4.60 17.07 3.05
N GLU A 412 5.37 16.76 4.08
CA GLU A 412 6.82 16.78 4.01
C GLU A 412 7.30 15.34 3.80
N ILE A 413 7.77 15.04 2.59
CA ILE A 413 8.30 13.73 2.20
C ILE A 413 9.81 13.72 2.47
N SER A 414 10.26 12.70 3.18
CA SER A 414 11.64 12.53 3.61
C SER A 414 12.34 11.37 2.87
N PRO A 415 13.69 11.33 2.86
CA PRO A 415 14.42 10.16 2.39
C PRO A 415 13.97 8.88 3.10
N GLY A 416 13.51 7.89 2.34
CA GLY A 416 12.97 6.62 2.85
C GLY A 416 11.44 6.52 2.81
N ASP A 417 10.73 7.61 2.53
CA ASP A 417 9.30 7.59 2.25
C ASP A 417 9.07 7.03 0.85
N ASN A 418 8.41 5.87 0.77
CA ASN A 418 8.26 5.06 -0.45
C ASN A 418 6.81 4.86 -0.85
N GLU A 419 5.85 5.07 0.05
CA GLU A 419 4.44 4.80 -0.20
C GLU A 419 3.55 5.82 0.52
N ILE A 420 2.53 6.34 -0.16
CA ILE A 420 1.48 7.18 0.41
C ILE A 420 0.14 6.48 0.26
N GLN A 421 -0.69 6.56 1.30
CA GLN A 421 -2.06 6.10 1.25
C GLN A 421 -3.01 7.04 1.99
N PHE A 422 -4.19 7.23 1.41
CA PHE A 422 -5.25 8.04 1.98
C PHE A 422 -6.35 7.14 2.50
N PHE A 423 -6.81 7.42 3.71
CA PHE A 423 -7.97 6.77 4.32
C PHE A 423 -8.99 7.83 4.66
N ALA A 424 -10.26 7.52 4.41
CA ALA A 424 -11.35 8.37 4.81
C ALA A 424 -12.52 7.54 5.30
N ASP A 425 -13.17 7.97 6.37
CA ASP A 425 -14.37 7.33 6.89
C ASP A 425 -15.49 8.32 7.24
N ASN A 426 -16.69 7.78 7.27
CA ASN A 426 -17.83 8.28 8.01
C ASN A 426 -18.35 7.12 8.88
N ILE A 427 -17.87 7.11 10.11
CA ILE A 427 -18.18 6.11 11.13
C ILE A 427 -19.67 6.01 11.40
N GLU A 428 -20.39 7.14 11.44
CA GLU A 428 -21.83 7.17 11.73
C GLU A 428 -22.63 6.44 10.65
N LYS A 429 -22.16 6.50 9.41
CA LYS A 429 -22.77 5.82 8.27
C LYS A 429 -22.18 4.43 8.01
N GLY A 430 -21.12 4.05 8.74
CA GLY A 430 -20.38 2.81 8.49
C GLY A 430 -19.69 2.76 7.13
N ILE A 431 -19.40 3.92 6.53
CA ILE A 431 -18.79 4.02 5.21
C ILE A 431 -17.32 4.39 5.39
N TYR A 432 -16.44 3.74 4.64
CA TYR A 432 -15.02 4.07 4.58
C TYR A 432 -14.49 3.84 3.17
N THR A 433 -13.39 4.50 2.85
CA THR A 433 -12.68 4.32 1.60
C THR A 433 -11.18 4.44 1.84
N VAL A 434 -10.41 3.72 1.03
CA VAL A 434 -8.96 3.74 1.07
C VAL A 434 -8.46 3.92 -0.35
N SER A 435 -7.52 4.84 -0.56
CA SER A 435 -6.90 5.01 -1.86
C SER A 435 -6.00 3.81 -2.20
N PRO A 436 -5.77 3.54 -3.49
CA PRO A 436 -4.59 2.78 -3.90
C PRO A 436 -3.32 3.38 -3.29
N THR A 437 -2.30 2.54 -3.10
CA THR A 437 -0.97 3.00 -2.70
C THR A 437 -0.36 3.83 -3.83
N VAL A 438 0.15 5.02 -3.48
CA VAL A 438 0.95 5.85 -4.38
C VAL A 438 2.41 5.63 -4.00
N ASN A 439 3.20 5.01 -4.87
CA ASN A 439 4.62 4.83 -4.59
C ASN A 439 5.32 6.18 -4.69
N ILE A 440 6.28 6.43 -3.82
CA ILE A 440 7.15 7.60 -3.84
C ILE A 440 8.54 7.14 -4.26
N ASN A 441 9.10 7.83 -5.24
CA ASN A 441 10.52 7.78 -5.53
C ASN A 441 11.12 9.10 -5.05
N PHE A 442 11.62 9.12 -3.81
CA PHE A 442 12.24 10.28 -3.20
C PHE A 442 13.73 10.34 -3.53
N TYR A 443 14.20 11.47 -4.05
CA TYR A 443 15.60 11.66 -4.44
C TYR A 443 16.30 12.67 -3.51
N PRO A 444 17.21 12.23 -2.62
CA PRO A 444 17.89 13.12 -1.68
C PRO A 444 18.82 14.11 -2.38
N ILE A 445 18.57 15.40 -2.14
CA ILE A 445 19.27 16.56 -2.72
C ILE A 445 20.81 16.54 -2.48
N ASN A 446 21.31 15.86 -1.44
CA ASN A 446 22.74 15.87 -1.12
C ASN A 446 23.60 14.98 -2.03
N GLU A 447 23.05 13.96 -2.69
CA GLU A 447 23.79 13.12 -3.64
C GLU A 447 23.93 13.76 -5.03
N GLN A 448 23.12 14.78 -5.34
CA GLN A 448 23.18 15.52 -6.62
C GLN A 448 24.44 16.40 -6.78
N LYS A 449 25.11 16.75 -5.68
CA LYS A 449 26.30 17.63 -5.69
C LYS A 449 27.52 17.05 -6.44
N THR A 450 27.62 15.74 -6.59
CA THR A 450 28.89 15.09 -7.01
C THR A 450 28.91 14.62 -8.48
N LYS A 451 27.78 14.67 -9.21
CA LYS A 451 27.66 14.03 -10.54
C LYS A 451 26.80 14.76 -11.60
N SER A 452 26.34 16.00 -11.39
CA SER A 452 25.45 16.67 -12.35
C SER A 452 26.22 17.35 -13.49
N ARG A 453 25.92 17.00 -14.75
CA ARG A 453 26.52 17.61 -15.95
C ARG A 453 25.47 18.39 -16.72
N LEU A 454 25.79 19.60 -17.16
CA LEU A 454 24.98 20.33 -18.14
C LEU A 454 25.61 20.15 -19.52
N MET A 455 24.84 19.62 -20.48
CA MET A 455 25.27 19.45 -21.85
C MET A 455 24.44 20.32 -22.80
N VAL A 456 25.12 21.15 -23.59
CA VAL A 456 24.49 21.91 -24.67
C VAL A 456 24.79 21.21 -25.98
N LEU A 457 23.75 20.68 -26.60
CA LEU A 457 23.81 20.04 -27.91
C LEU A 457 23.53 21.08 -28.99
N ILE A 458 24.44 21.24 -29.94
CA ILE A 458 24.29 22.20 -31.04
C ILE A 458 24.25 21.41 -32.35
N ILE A 459 23.19 21.57 -33.14
CA ILE A 459 23.16 21.02 -34.50
C ILE A 459 23.69 22.10 -35.45
N SER A 460 24.96 21.98 -35.84
CA SER A 460 25.64 22.93 -36.74
C SER A 460 26.66 22.23 -37.65
N PRO A 461 26.66 22.50 -38.96
CA PRO A 461 27.68 21.97 -39.87
C PRO A 461 29.09 22.52 -39.56
N GLU A 462 30.10 21.77 -39.98
CA GLU A 462 31.51 22.17 -39.87
C GLU A 462 31.74 23.45 -40.70
N ASN A 463 32.49 24.42 -40.17
CA ASN A 463 32.72 25.76 -40.77
C ASN A 463 31.52 26.72 -40.80
N TYR A 464 30.41 26.43 -40.12
CA TYR A 464 29.32 27.40 -39.93
C TYR A 464 29.72 28.51 -38.94
N ALA A 465 30.30 29.59 -39.45
CA ALA A 465 30.71 30.74 -38.67
C ALA A 465 29.62 31.84 -38.65
N ASP A 466 28.54 31.59 -37.91
CA ASP A 466 27.60 32.65 -37.58
C ASP A 466 28.05 33.38 -36.32
N LYS A 467 28.46 34.64 -36.43
CA LYS A 467 28.94 35.43 -35.28
C LYS A 467 27.93 35.50 -34.11
N LYS A 468 26.62 35.29 -34.36
CA LYS A 468 25.58 35.29 -33.33
C LYS A 468 25.41 33.95 -32.61
N TRP A 469 25.89 32.85 -33.20
CA TRP A 469 25.67 31.48 -32.71
C TRP A 469 26.94 30.62 -32.67
N SER A 470 28.09 31.17 -33.06
CA SER A 470 29.39 30.51 -33.05
C SER A 470 29.85 30.29 -31.61
N TYR A 471 30.15 29.03 -31.28
CA TYR A 471 30.73 28.62 -30.01
C TYR A 471 32.25 28.91 -29.99
N LYS A 472 32.73 29.50 -28.91
CA LYS A 472 34.17 29.59 -28.58
C LYS A 472 34.44 28.69 -27.35
N PRO A 473 35.60 28.02 -27.27
CA PRO A 473 35.94 27.17 -26.12
C PRO A 473 35.72 27.83 -24.75
N ASP A 474 36.01 29.13 -24.62
CA ASP A 474 35.81 29.90 -23.39
C ASP A 474 34.34 30.13 -23.01
N ASP A 475 33.38 29.89 -23.92
CA ASP A 475 31.93 30.05 -23.64
C ASP A 475 31.40 28.99 -22.66
N THR A 476 32.12 27.88 -22.42
CA THR A 476 31.75 26.94 -21.34
C THR A 476 31.87 27.56 -19.96
N GLU A 477 32.85 28.45 -19.77
CA GLU A 477 32.99 29.23 -18.51
C GLU A 477 31.86 30.22 -18.36
N LYS A 478 31.33 30.75 -19.48
CA LYS A 478 30.17 31.64 -19.43
C LYS A 478 29.00 30.92 -18.78
N PHE A 479 28.68 29.67 -19.09
CA PHE A 479 27.57 28.94 -18.47
C PHE A 479 27.79 28.51 -17.02
N LYS A 480 29.05 28.45 -16.54
CA LYS A 480 29.35 28.08 -15.15
C LYS A 480 28.85 29.18 -14.22
N GLY A 481 27.78 28.88 -13.47
CA GLY A 481 27.17 29.82 -12.53
C GLY A 481 25.90 30.51 -13.04
N ILE A 482 25.61 30.46 -14.35
CA ILE A 482 24.40 31.02 -14.99
C ILE A 482 23.24 30.08 -14.85
N LEU A 483 23.41 28.88 -15.40
CA LEU A 483 22.37 27.89 -15.36
C LEU A 483 22.59 27.12 -14.07
N LYS A 484 21.82 27.51 -13.07
CA LYS A 484 21.66 26.72 -11.88
C LYS A 484 20.66 25.60 -12.16
N THR A 485 20.86 24.47 -11.49
CA THR A 485 19.84 23.43 -11.35
C THR A 485 18.54 24.03 -10.82
N GLN A 486 17.47 23.24 -10.83
CA GLN A 486 16.10 23.60 -10.42
C GLN A 486 15.99 24.22 -9.00
N GLU A 487 17.05 24.18 -8.20
CA GLU A 487 17.11 24.71 -6.81
C GLU A 487 18.26 25.73 -6.59
N GLY A 488 18.71 26.41 -7.64
CA GLY A 488 19.67 27.51 -7.48
C GLY A 488 21.14 27.08 -7.26
N LYS A 489 21.50 25.83 -7.57
CA LYS A 489 22.87 25.27 -7.40
C LYS A 489 23.57 25.03 -8.74
N THR A 490 24.86 25.32 -8.82
CA THR A 490 25.69 25.20 -10.04
C THR A 490 25.97 23.75 -10.47
N PHE A 491 25.92 23.45 -11.77
CA PHE A 491 26.34 22.15 -12.31
C PHE A 491 27.83 21.86 -12.06
N SER A 492 28.18 20.58 -11.86
CA SER A 492 29.58 20.18 -11.61
C SER A 492 30.47 20.31 -12.85
N THR A 493 29.90 20.12 -14.04
CA THR A 493 30.56 20.31 -15.34
C THR A 493 29.57 20.88 -16.35
N VAL A 494 30.07 21.68 -17.28
CA VAL A 494 29.32 22.15 -18.46
C VAL A 494 30.08 21.74 -19.70
N GLU A 495 29.42 21.03 -20.59
CA GLU A 495 29.98 20.52 -21.84
C GLU A 495 29.14 21.01 -23.03
N ILE A 496 29.81 21.34 -24.13
CA ILE A 496 29.15 21.73 -25.39
C ILE A 496 29.55 20.71 -26.44
N LYS A 497 28.54 20.07 -27.06
CA LYS A 497 28.74 19.04 -28.09
C LYS A 497 28.08 19.48 -29.38
N GLU A 498 28.90 19.66 -30.40
CA GLU A 498 28.45 19.89 -31.77
C GLU A 498 28.07 18.53 -32.39
N LEU A 499 26.80 18.40 -32.78
CA LEU A 499 26.27 17.19 -33.40
C LEU A 499 26.51 17.22 -34.90
N SER A 500 26.97 16.09 -35.46
CA SER A 500 27.26 15.94 -36.88
C SER A 500 28.30 16.93 -37.43
N LYS A 501 29.48 16.98 -36.80
CA LYS A 501 30.67 17.70 -37.30
C LYS A 501 31.15 17.09 -38.63
N SER A 502 30.60 17.61 -39.73
CA SER A 502 30.94 17.30 -41.12
C SER A 502 30.39 18.41 -42.03
N ASP A 503 30.89 18.50 -43.27
CA ASP A 503 30.43 19.48 -44.26
C ASP A 503 28.93 19.37 -44.57
N GLU A 504 28.34 18.18 -44.40
CA GLU A 504 26.90 17.94 -44.50
C GLU A 504 26.34 17.35 -43.19
N VAL A 505 25.25 17.94 -42.68
CA VAL A 505 24.53 17.43 -41.50
C VAL A 505 23.60 16.30 -41.93
N SER A 506 23.83 15.07 -41.47
CA SER A 506 22.96 13.93 -41.78
C SER A 506 21.96 13.67 -40.66
N LYS A 507 20.68 13.47 -41.01
CA LYS A 507 19.61 13.15 -40.07
C LYS A 507 19.92 11.91 -39.22
N ASP A 508 20.37 10.83 -39.84
CA ASP A 508 20.63 9.57 -39.16
C ASP A 508 21.81 9.68 -38.19
N LYS A 509 22.86 10.41 -38.58
CA LYS A 509 24.02 10.66 -37.74
C LYS A 509 23.65 11.45 -36.48
N VAL A 510 22.87 12.52 -36.63
CA VAL A 510 22.38 13.34 -35.49
C VAL A 510 21.53 12.49 -34.54
N PHE A 511 20.58 11.69 -35.03
CA PHE A 511 19.77 10.83 -34.17
C PHE A 511 20.60 9.74 -33.48
N SER A 512 21.61 9.17 -34.15
CA SER A 512 22.50 8.19 -33.55
C SER A 512 23.34 8.80 -32.42
N GLU A 513 23.88 10.00 -32.62
CA GLU A 513 24.66 10.71 -31.58
C GLU A 513 23.78 11.12 -30.39
N ILE A 514 22.52 11.51 -30.62
CA ILE A 514 21.55 11.76 -29.55
C ILE A 514 21.22 10.47 -28.81
N LEU A 515 21.03 9.34 -29.51
CA LEU A 515 20.71 8.06 -28.88
C LEU A 515 21.88 7.53 -28.03
N GLU A 516 23.10 7.64 -28.53
CA GLU A 516 24.31 7.32 -27.77
C GLU A 516 24.38 8.16 -26.49
N PHE A 517 24.10 9.46 -26.61
CA PHE A 517 24.03 10.35 -25.45
C PHE A 517 22.96 9.89 -24.46
N VAL A 518 21.72 9.66 -24.92
CA VAL A 518 20.60 9.18 -24.09
C VAL A 518 20.98 7.92 -23.33
N ASN A 519 21.67 6.97 -23.98
CA ASN A 519 22.10 5.71 -23.36
C ASN A 519 23.23 5.91 -22.35
N SER A 520 24.10 6.90 -22.55
CA SER A 520 25.19 7.26 -21.63
C SER A 520 24.78 8.25 -20.53
N SER A 521 23.57 8.82 -20.63
CA SER A 521 23.11 9.89 -19.75
C SER A 521 22.87 9.37 -18.33
N GLN A 522 23.40 10.10 -17.37
CA GLN A 522 23.17 9.82 -15.95
C GLN A 522 21.87 10.50 -15.50
N GLN A 523 21.34 10.03 -14.37
CA GLN A 523 20.08 10.51 -13.82
C GLN A 523 20.05 12.03 -13.53
N ASN A 524 21.22 12.67 -13.41
CA ASN A 524 21.40 14.08 -13.10
C ASN A 524 21.95 14.91 -14.27
N ASP A 525 22.01 14.35 -15.48
CA ASP A 525 22.46 15.10 -16.66
C ASP A 525 21.33 15.99 -17.19
N PHE A 526 21.66 17.26 -17.42
CA PHE A 526 20.79 18.24 -18.05
C PHE A 526 21.19 18.47 -19.50
N VAL A 527 20.20 18.55 -20.38
CA VAL A 527 20.44 18.80 -21.80
C VAL A 527 19.67 20.01 -22.31
N ILE A 528 20.39 20.89 -22.99
CA ILE A 528 19.81 21.98 -23.79
C ILE A 528 20.11 21.69 -25.25
N LEU A 529 19.07 21.64 -26.08
CA LEU A 529 19.22 21.54 -27.52
C LEU A 529 19.16 22.94 -28.15
N SER A 530 20.20 23.32 -28.88
CA SER A 530 20.28 24.57 -29.63
C SER A 530 20.05 24.34 -31.12
N LEU A 531 19.09 25.07 -31.69
CA LEU A 531 18.65 24.96 -33.10
C LEU A 531 18.87 26.30 -33.83
N THR A 532 19.86 26.36 -34.71
CA THR A 532 20.37 27.61 -35.33
C THR A 532 19.97 27.79 -36.81
N GLY A 533 19.02 26.97 -37.27
CA GLY A 533 18.61 26.82 -38.66
C GLY A 533 17.27 27.47 -39.00
N PHE A 534 16.50 26.85 -39.90
CA PHE A 534 15.22 27.36 -40.38
C PHE A 534 14.08 26.40 -40.03
N PHE A 535 12.87 26.93 -39.94
CA PHE A 535 11.66 26.13 -39.73
C PHE A 535 10.73 26.29 -40.93
N LEU A 536 10.11 25.19 -41.36
CA LEU A 536 9.10 25.17 -42.42
C LEU A 536 8.00 24.17 -42.06
N THR A 537 6.86 24.27 -42.73
CA THR A 537 5.81 23.25 -42.68
C THR A 537 5.92 22.37 -43.91
N ASN A 538 5.95 21.04 -43.76
CA ASN A 538 5.99 20.11 -44.89
C ASN A 538 4.59 19.90 -45.51
N ALA A 539 4.52 19.09 -46.57
CA ALA A 539 3.26 18.78 -47.27
C ALA A 539 2.19 18.09 -46.38
N GLU A 540 2.59 17.48 -45.26
CA GLU A 540 1.69 16.86 -44.28
C GLU A 540 1.19 17.84 -43.22
N GLY A 541 1.57 19.12 -43.28
CA GLY A 541 1.20 20.12 -42.28
C GLY A 541 2.05 20.06 -41.00
N LYS A 542 3.17 19.33 -41.00
CA LYS A 542 4.06 19.19 -39.83
C LYS A 542 5.25 20.14 -39.89
N ILE A 543 5.64 20.67 -38.74
CA ILE A 543 6.80 21.57 -38.62
C ILE A 543 8.10 20.76 -38.69
N VAL A 544 8.96 21.14 -39.63
CA VAL A 544 10.31 20.61 -39.79
C VAL A 544 11.36 21.66 -39.42
N TYR A 545 12.45 21.20 -38.80
CA TYR A 545 13.68 21.95 -38.60
C TYR A 545 14.69 21.59 -39.69
N LEU A 546 15.29 22.60 -40.30
CA LEU A 546 16.34 22.49 -41.30
C LEU A 546 17.64 23.10 -40.74
N PRO A 547 18.73 22.34 -40.62
CA PRO A 547 20.03 22.88 -40.22
C PRO A 547 20.51 23.99 -41.18
N PRO A 548 21.47 24.83 -40.74
CA PRO A 548 22.13 25.77 -41.63
C PRO A 548 22.73 25.08 -42.88
N TYR A 549 22.81 25.80 -44.00
CA TYR A 549 23.25 25.30 -45.31
C TYR A 549 22.39 24.21 -45.97
N THR A 550 21.23 23.87 -45.41
CA THR A 550 20.28 23.00 -46.12
C THR A 550 19.92 23.60 -47.48
N THR A 551 20.16 22.84 -48.57
CA THR A 551 19.80 23.24 -49.94
C THR A 551 18.59 22.46 -50.44
N SER A 552 17.96 22.93 -51.52
CA SER A 552 16.84 22.21 -52.15
C SER A 552 17.19 20.80 -52.62
N LYS A 553 18.47 20.50 -52.86
CA LYS A 553 18.94 19.17 -53.28
C LYS A 553 19.01 18.17 -52.12
N ASN A 554 19.31 18.64 -50.91
CA ASN A 554 19.59 17.78 -49.76
C ASN A 554 18.50 17.89 -48.67
N ILE A 555 17.44 18.68 -48.90
CA ILE A 555 16.39 18.93 -47.90
C ILE A 555 15.74 17.66 -47.37
N ASN A 556 15.54 16.64 -48.20
CA ASN A 556 14.91 15.39 -47.78
C ASN A 556 15.78 14.61 -46.77
N ASP A 557 17.10 14.70 -46.89
CA ASP A 557 18.06 14.01 -46.03
C ASP A 557 18.41 14.82 -44.77
N GLN A 558 18.12 16.12 -44.77
CA GLN A 558 18.47 17.06 -43.71
C GLN A 558 17.26 17.64 -42.95
N ALA A 559 16.03 17.31 -43.36
CA ALA A 559 14.81 17.77 -42.69
C ALA A 559 14.46 16.91 -41.46
N PHE A 560 14.49 17.55 -40.29
CA PHE A 560 14.11 16.95 -39.02
C PHE A 560 12.66 17.28 -38.71
N LEU A 561 11.81 16.27 -38.55
CA LEU A 561 10.50 16.48 -37.96
C LEU A 561 10.70 16.94 -36.51
N LEU A 562 10.22 18.15 -36.18
CA LEU A 562 10.51 18.79 -34.89
C LEU A 562 10.04 17.93 -33.72
N GLU A 563 8.86 17.32 -33.82
CA GLU A 563 8.35 16.40 -32.81
C GLU A 563 9.23 15.17 -32.60
N SER A 564 9.80 14.62 -33.67
CA SER A 564 10.67 13.43 -33.59
C SER A 564 11.98 13.77 -32.91
N LEU A 565 12.52 14.95 -33.20
CA LEU A 565 13.70 15.48 -32.53
C LEU A 565 13.44 15.66 -31.02
N CYS A 566 12.30 16.25 -30.64
CA CYS A 566 11.91 16.38 -29.24
C CYS A 566 11.71 15.02 -28.54
N LYS A 567 11.01 14.07 -29.18
CA LYS A 567 10.76 12.73 -28.63
C LYS A 567 12.06 11.95 -28.37
N SER A 568 13.08 12.14 -29.21
CA SER A 568 14.39 11.48 -29.05
C SER A 568 15.07 11.84 -27.72
N LEU A 569 14.77 13.02 -27.17
CA LEU A 569 15.33 13.55 -25.93
C LEU A 569 14.49 13.22 -24.69
N TYR A 570 13.27 12.67 -24.86
CA TYR A 570 12.33 12.42 -23.77
C TYR A 570 12.86 11.42 -22.72
N ARG A 571 13.71 10.48 -23.15
CA ARG A 571 14.34 9.48 -22.30
C ARG A 571 15.41 10.08 -21.37
N ILE A 572 15.87 11.30 -21.61
CA ILE A 572 16.83 11.98 -20.74
C ILE A 572 16.09 12.41 -19.46
N PRO A 573 16.56 12.00 -18.28
CA PRO A 573 15.91 12.32 -17.00
C PRO A 573 15.82 13.82 -16.74
N GLY A 574 16.92 14.56 -16.93
CA GLY A 574 17.03 16.00 -16.68
C GLY A 574 16.89 16.91 -17.91
N PHE A 575 16.16 16.52 -18.96
CA PHE A 575 16.03 17.35 -20.17
C PHE A 575 15.63 18.80 -19.84
N GLY A 576 16.52 19.76 -20.14
CA GLY A 576 16.46 21.14 -19.67
C GLY A 576 15.74 22.09 -20.62
N GLY A 577 15.76 21.82 -21.93
CA GLY A 577 15.00 22.64 -22.87
C GLY A 577 15.52 22.69 -24.31
N ILE A 578 14.87 23.54 -25.11
CA ILE A 578 15.21 23.82 -26.50
C ILE A 578 15.37 25.33 -26.68
N ILE A 579 16.46 25.75 -27.29
CA ILE A 579 16.73 27.11 -27.72
C ILE A 579 16.73 27.15 -29.23
N CYS A 580 15.99 28.07 -29.84
CA CYS A 580 15.90 28.18 -31.29
C CYS A 580 15.78 29.63 -31.79
N ASP A 581 16.39 29.90 -32.94
CA ASP A 581 16.22 31.14 -33.71
C ASP A 581 15.09 30.96 -34.72
N VAL A 582 13.98 31.67 -34.52
CA VAL A 582 12.82 31.60 -35.43
C VAL A 582 12.76 32.76 -36.43
N SER A 583 13.73 33.67 -36.37
CA SER A 583 13.77 34.85 -37.25
C SER A 583 14.34 34.57 -38.64
N ARG A 584 15.07 33.46 -38.77
CA ARG A 584 15.72 33.06 -40.02
C ARG A 584 14.70 32.55 -41.02
N LYS A 585 14.80 33.07 -42.24
CA LYS A 585 14.00 32.60 -43.38
C LYS A 585 14.92 32.10 -44.49
N PRO A 586 14.61 30.97 -45.13
CA PRO A 586 15.38 30.50 -46.27
C PRO A 586 15.22 31.49 -47.44
N LYS A 587 16.27 31.65 -48.25
CA LYS A 587 16.23 32.52 -49.44
C LYS A 587 15.21 32.05 -50.49
N LEU A 588 14.99 30.74 -50.58
CA LEU A 588 14.02 30.09 -51.44
C LEU A 588 13.32 29.00 -50.62
N ILE A 589 11.98 28.98 -50.63
CA ILE A 589 11.20 27.91 -50.00
C ILE A 589 11.03 26.79 -51.04
N PRO A 590 11.46 25.56 -50.76
CA PRO A 590 11.30 24.45 -51.70
C PRO A 590 9.84 24.06 -51.92
N ASP A 591 9.54 23.51 -53.10
CA ASP A 591 8.20 23.05 -53.43
C ASP A 591 7.70 21.99 -52.43
N GLY A 592 6.45 22.12 -52.00
CA GLY A 592 5.85 21.27 -50.97
C GLY A 592 6.13 21.70 -49.53
N TYR A 593 6.85 22.81 -49.32
CA TYR A 593 7.02 23.44 -48.01
C TYR A 593 6.34 24.81 -47.93
N LEU A 594 5.87 25.17 -46.73
CA LEU A 594 5.24 26.44 -46.43
C LEU A 594 5.99 27.18 -45.31
N PRO A 595 6.01 28.53 -45.32
CA PRO A 595 6.57 29.30 -44.22
C PRO A 595 5.79 29.04 -42.93
N VAL A 596 6.47 29.15 -41.79
CA VAL A 596 5.91 28.93 -40.46
C VAL A 596 6.17 30.15 -39.58
N THR A 597 5.26 30.44 -38.65
CA THR A 597 5.48 31.54 -37.69
C THR A 597 6.20 31.02 -36.45
N GLY A 598 6.92 31.91 -35.73
CA GLY A 598 7.53 31.55 -34.45
C GLY A 598 6.53 31.01 -33.42
N LYS A 599 5.27 31.46 -33.49
CA LYS A 599 4.17 30.96 -32.66
C LYS A 599 3.85 29.49 -32.93
N ASP A 600 3.82 29.08 -34.19
CA ASP A 600 3.52 27.70 -34.56
C ASP A 600 4.64 26.76 -34.08
N VAL A 601 5.90 27.18 -34.23
CA VAL A 601 7.08 26.46 -33.70
C VAL A 601 6.97 26.33 -32.18
N PHE A 602 6.67 27.42 -31.47
CA PHE A 602 6.49 27.41 -30.02
C PHE A 602 5.40 26.44 -29.56
N LEU A 603 4.23 26.41 -30.23
CA LEU A 603 3.13 25.52 -29.87
C LEU A 603 3.50 24.04 -30.02
N VAL A 604 4.22 23.68 -31.09
CA VAL A 604 4.69 22.30 -31.27
C VAL A 604 5.69 21.92 -30.18
N LEU A 605 6.67 22.79 -29.88
CA LEU A 605 7.62 22.58 -28.80
C LEU A 605 6.92 22.44 -27.44
N GLN A 606 5.94 23.29 -27.16
CA GLN A 606 5.15 23.26 -25.93
C GLN A 606 4.41 21.93 -25.80
N SER A 607 3.73 21.49 -26.86
CA SER A 607 2.99 20.22 -26.87
C SER A 607 3.89 19.00 -26.64
N CYS A 608 5.12 19.02 -27.20
CA CYS A 608 6.09 17.94 -27.03
C CYS A 608 6.63 17.86 -25.59
N LEU A 609 6.63 18.98 -24.87
CA LEU A 609 7.30 19.12 -23.58
C LEU A 609 6.32 19.20 -22.40
N THR A 610 5.01 19.26 -22.64
CA THR A 610 3.94 19.37 -21.62
C THR A 610 3.99 18.34 -20.48
N ASN A 611 4.56 17.15 -20.72
CA ASN A 611 4.63 16.08 -19.73
C ASN A 611 5.89 16.10 -18.85
N LYS A 612 6.85 16.99 -19.14
CA LYS A 612 8.05 17.18 -18.32
C LYS A 612 7.84 18.44 -17.48
N LYS A 613 7.82 18.29 -16.16
CA LYS A 613 7.43 19.37 -15.22
C LYS A 613 8.31 20.64 -15.29
N GLN A 614 9.48 20.59 -15.92
CA GLN A 614 10.44 21.70 -15.97
C GLN A 614 11.28 21.70 -17.26
N THR A 615 10.68 22.12 -18.37
CA THR A 615 11.35 22.27 -19.66
C THR A 615 11.32 23.71 -20.13
N VAL A 616 12.47 24.24 -20.54
CA VAL A 616 12.57 25.60 -21.06
C VAL A 616 12.45 25.59 -22.58
N ILE A 617 11.61 26.45 -23.12
CA ILE A 617 11.52 26.71 -24.56
C ILE A 617 11.91 28.16 -24.77
N LEU A 618 13.07 28.39 -25.37
CA LEU A 618 13.53 29.71 -25.77
C LEU A 618 13.40 29.83 -27.28
N THR A 619 12.43 30.61 -27.75
CA THR A 619 12.28 31.00 -29.15
C THR A 619 12.70 32.46 -29.28
N MET A 620 13.76 32.73 -30.03
CA MET A 620 14.28 34.09 -30.23
C MET A 620 13.81 34.62 -31.58
N ASP A 621 13.12 35.76 -31.55
CA ASP A 621 12.75 36.51 -32.75
C ASP A 621 13.63 37.76 -32.84
N ASN A 622 14.53 37.77 -33.82
CA ASN A 622 15.40 38.88 -34.18
C ASN A 622 16.40 39.26 -33.08
N PRO A 623 17.29 38.33 -32.66
CA PRO A 623 18.23 38.59 -31.56
C PRO A 623 19.13 39.78 -31.89
N GLU A 624 19.36 40.63 -30.89
CA GLU A 624 20.33 41.74 -30.91
C GLU A 624 21.71 41.30 -31.46
N PRO A 625 22.63 42.22 -31.82
CA PRO A 625 23.92 41.85 -32.40
C PRO A 625 24.85 41.02 -31.49
N LEU A 626 24.47 40.81 -30.23
CA LEU A 626 25.16 39.96 -29.26
C LEU A 626 24.98 38.46 -29.57
N ASN A 627 26.02 37.67 -29.31
CA ASN A 627 25.96 36.21 -29.41
C ASN A 627 24.95 35.66 -28.38
N MET A 628 24.20 34.60 -28.72
CA MET A 628 23.28 33.92 -27.78
C MET A 628 23.94 33.62 -26.42
N PHE A 629 25.19 33.15 -26.42
CA PHE A 629 25.95 32.88 -25.21
C PHE A 629 26.20 34.15 -24.39
N ASP A 630 26.45 35.28 -25.06
CA ASP A 630 26.60 36.59 -24.44
C ASP A 630 25.26 37.19 -23.99
N GLN A 631 24.15 36.89 -24.67
CA GLN A 631 22.80 37.33 -24.26
C GLN A 631 22.33 36.58 -23.00
N LEU A 632 22.58 35.26 -22.95
CA LEU A 632 22.35 34.46 -21.75
C LEU A 632 23.29 34.90 -20.62
N ALA A 633 24.54 35.26 -20.90
CA ALA A 633 25.48 35.78 -19.91
C ALA A 633 25.20 37.20 -19.43
N ASN A 634 24.71 38.09 -20.30
CA ASN A 634 24.35 39.46 -19.93
C ASN A 634 23.01 39.55 -19.20
N SER A 635 22.24 38.46 -19.13
CA SER A 635 21.07 38.38 -18.27
C SER A 635 21.42 38.59 -16.79
N PHE A 636 22.70 38.44 -16.38
CA PHE A 636 23.28 38.71 -15.04
C PHE A 636 23.11 40.11 -14.47
N HIS A 637 22.55 41.05 -15.23
CA HIS A 637 22.27 42.37 -14.69
C HIS A 637 21.35 42.26 -13.47
N ILE A 638 21.70 42.96 -12.39
CA ILE A 638 20.99 42.95 -11.09
C ILE A 638 19.49 43.28 -11.20
N ASN A 639 19.06 43.85 -12.32
CA ASN A 639 17.69 44.20 -12.62
C ASN A 639 16.85 43.02 -13.14
N ASN A 640 17.46 41.87 -13.47
CA ASN A 640 16.80 40.69 -14.02
C ASN A 640 16.71 39.51 -13.02
N ASP A 641 17.43 39.62 -11.91
CA ASP A 641 17.40 38.72 -10.76
C ASP A 641 16.17 39.08 -9.91
N GLN A 642 15.04 38.39 -10.14
CA GLN A 642 13.75 38.75 -9.52
C GLN A 642 13.66 38.30 -8.07
N ASP A 643 14.39 37.25 -7.70
CA ASP A 643 14.42 36.71 -6.35
C ASP A 643 15.61 37.20 -5.50
N GLY A 644 16.55 37.94 -6.11
CA GLY A 644 17.70 38.55 -5.44
C GLY A 644 18.77 37.53 -5.03
N ASN A 645 18.76 36.33 -5.63
CA ASN A 645 19.68 35.25 -5.28
C ASN A 645 21.10 35.43 -5.85
N LYS A 646 21.36 36.56 -6.55
CA LYS A 646 22.57 36.89 -7.30
C LYS A 646 22.88 35.90 -8.43
N ALA A 647 21.85 35.24 -8.96
CA ALA A 647 21.90 34.44 -10.17
C ALA A 647 20.51 34.25 -10.75
N ILE A 648 20.43 33.93 -12.04
CA ILE A 648 19.17 33.77 -12.74
C ILE A 648 18.77 32.29 -12.81
N ASP A 649 17.55 31.96 -12.38
CA ASP A 649 16.97 30.63 -12.54
C ASP A 649 16.25 30.45 -13.90
N PHE A 650 15.88 29.21 -14.25
CA PHE A 650 15.22 28.91 -15.54
C PHE A 650 13.86 29.63 -15.72
N LYS A 651 13.20 30.03 -14.64
CA LYS A 651 11.93 30.76 -14.65
C LYS A 651 12.17 32.24 -14.93
N GLU A 652 13.23 32.81 -14.38
CA GLU A 652 13.68 34.18 -14.60
C GLU A 652 14.24 34.39 -16.01
N VAL A 653 15.00 33.43 -16.57
CA VAL A 653 15.41 33.46 -17.99
C VAL A 653 14.17 33.51 -18.91
N SER A 654 13.14 32.71 -18.61
CA SER A 654 11.89 32.71 -19.39
C SER A 654 11.10 34.02 -19.26
N LEU A 655 11.17 34.70 -18.11
CA LEU A 655 10.53 36.00 -17.86
C LEU A 655 11.29 37.15 -18.53
N PHE A 656 12.62 37.15 -18.42
CA PHE A 656 13.49 38.12 -19.09
C PHE A 656 13.31 38.10 -20.61
N ILE A 657 13.30 36.92 -21.22
CA ILE A 657 13.17 36.78 -22.67
C ILE A 657 11.75 37.10 -23.16
N ARG A 658 10.71 36.88 -22.34
CA ARG A 658 9.34 37.36 -22.63
C ARG A 658 9.26 38.88 -22.82
N ASN A 659 10.16 39.64 -22.19
CA ASN A 659 10.25 41.09 -22.41
C ASN A 659 10.96 41.45 -23.73
N PHE A 660 11.81 40.57 -24.27
CA PHE A 660 12.44 40.75 -25.59
C PHE A 660 11.54 40.35 -26.76
N THR A 661 10.61 39.43 -26.55
CA THR A 661 9.55 39.17 -27.53
C THR A 661 8.52 40.29 -27.44
N SER A 662 8.43 41.15 -28.45
CA SER A 662 7.42 42.21 -28.53
C SER A 662 6.04 41.69 -28.12
N SER A 663 5.52 42.18 -27.00
CA SER A 663 4.19 41.82 -26.53
C SER A 663 3.17 42.52 -27.44
N GLN A 664 2.67 41.78 -28.42
CA GLN A 664 1.51 42.21 -29.19
C GLN A 664 0.26 41.77 -28.44
N PHE A 665 -0.69 42.69 -28.24
CA PHE A 665 -2.00 42.32 -27.72
C PHE A 665 -3.08 42.69 -28.74
N TYR A 666 -4.17 41.91 -28.71
CA TYR A 666 -5.32 42.07 -29.60
C TYR A 666 -6.43 42.83 -28.89
N PHE A 667 -6.91 43.92 -29.51
CA PHE A 667 -8.10 44.64 -29.06
C PHE A 667 -9.00 44.93 -30.26
N ARG A 668 -10.25 44.46 -30.20
CA ARG A 668 -11.27 44.63 -31.26
C ARG A 668 -10.79 44.24 -32.67
N GLY A 669 -10.10 43.10 -32.77
CA GLY A 669 -9.66 42.54 -34.05
C GLY A 669 -8.43 43.23 -34.68
N ASN A 670 -7.89 44.27 -34.05
CA ASN A 670 -6.67 44.94 -34.48
C ASN A 670 -5.51 44.60 -33.55
N LEU A 671 -4.32 44.54 -34.15
CA LEU A 671 -3.07 44.15 -33.51
C LEU A 671 -2.31 45.42 -33.12
N PHE A 672 -2.06 45.59 -31.82
CA PHE A 672 -1.37 46.77 -31.28
C PHE A 672 -0.01 46.39 -30.68
N PRO A 673 1.05 47.16 -30.97
CA PRO A 673 2.31 47.01 -30.25
C PRO A 673 2.15 47.55 -28.82
N LEU A 674 2.44 46.73 -27.82
CA LEU A 674 2.53 47.17 -26.43
C LEU A 674 3.97 47.62 -26.15
N TYR A 675 4.17 48.92 -26.01
CA TYR A 675 5.41 49.47 -25.47
C TYR A 675 5.22 49.75 -23.99
N ILE A 676 5.80 48.91 -23.13
CA ILE A 676 5.90 49.20 -21.70
C ILE A 676 7.18 50.03 -21.53
N HIS A 677 7.00 51.34 -21.32
CA HIS A 677 8.11 52.22 -20.97
C HIS A 677 8.41 52.03 -19.48
N ASN A 678 9.66 51.75 -19.14
CA ASN A 678 10.16 51.82 -17.76
C ASN A 678 10.34 53.28 -17.35
#